data_AF-A0A3G7U5U2-F1
#
_entry.id   AF-A0A3G7U5U2-F1
#
_cell.length_a   1.000
_cell.length_b   1.000
_cell.length_c   1.000
_cell.angle_alpha   90.00
_cell.angle_beta   90.00
_cell.angle_gamma   90.00
#
_symmetry.space_group_name_H-M   'P 1'
#
loop_
_entity.id
_entity.type
_entity.pdbx_description
1 polymer ?
#
loop_
_entity_poly.entity_id
_entity_poly.type
_entity_poly.pdbx_seq_one_letter_code
_entity_poly.pdbx_strand_id
1 'polypeptide(L)'
;MNTLTTPGVHTRPVLQFNHVASTADEKPAVIVDASEALAPKPTTTLKTALGDQCNLRTLADKLQGIIQDLPRQLASAPSVSMAKAREQLQTALATQLKSTLMYVCEDSSHPSQPPLPANRLISLEAFLLGCGTPVPKTLEALVELRNEMAWQAQVHPLGNLGGGLSWPSPMPAQHQNRLVALLQSNTSGLPGLPLADGAKGALGYLLSGSSVSEADLKKPLAAIEKLLDSAKAQALGQAMLSQLGGSPPGSGGSDYVLTAIHLGLDPESLAAPARNSVAGFDLAQSGQRASVVVDGLARHLVAKGRTSAQTASLGAYLLLARTAPEFLVKDIPPSVTYGSVLWAQLAMAVGKIEAQAPGRTLGMGYAEILLTAEKLPRDEVSEQIEYQALKVWDATRKFETTAAQTPSSDDMERARTAFNEHLDSLKTTSVLLQTPIPSRKADGLAQLKAAFPGIDPKLFEVRNIQQARLREGRPGLHPGMRSMLDIVMEGVKLGPEDHWISKDKRLPIDKFCALYEAGKLGVATAFKTAYDSAINAHQQGHQNVVRHLISTLPLEDRENLEFGKLEFFHTNQYTIAGDLFTPPALHVRGHTLEVKTTRDGQVNIYLIDTRRGTIEKQNFLTSRRSEPYTDSKMESREANILTKTVRVAADQIIPEGSTQSDSFNSRRSHLIADVFVKSLDLKNDDLLREARDVTSYDQDSARNEAIGEFFLNLIPLRSAIVNFQNGNIGQGIFDLAVDAVGLLTLGAGKAAQAGKVASKALSSMSHLAKAARFVGATAVEAFNPLSGVGDLLVGGGRLLKAAGRRLKQLPTVPEGELGNRLFREFKVPESRIAGLSRNNQGVYVAADGHRSHIRHTDSTGQSSVYEVRQVTRTVDGKVQARVYHNNRQTGLQLEHVQGDQWRRLGLAGGHPTSIKSDLGPVIGQGAEGTVYASLDGKRAYKDLGPTTRAPDGEINNSSDVLFLNKYYGDGFARKVIEDGRLYLVMGRIDGVDLAHIARKDLPPDAKTLLADTLADMEAKGIFMEDLQLKNFMYSAKDKKIYPVDMAGLPGDIVLMMPVMLNMYTMTKQKLLKDYAKLLATAP
;
A
#
# COMPACT_ATOMS: atom_id res chain seq x y z
N MET A 1 -11.17 -60.06 -43.34
CA MET A 1 -10.66 -59.35 -42.16
C MET A 1 -11.42 -58.03 -42.08
N ASN A 2 -12.71 -58.06 -41.74
CA ASN A 2 -13.30 -58.06 -40.39
C ASN A 2 -12.89 -56.79 -39.62
N THR A 3 -13.65 -55.68 -39.67
CA THR A 3 -14.97 -55.35 -39.05
C THR A 3 -14.87 -54.85 -37.60
N LEU A 4 -15.73 -53.85 -37.30
CA LEU A 4 -16.29 -53.38 -36.01
C LEU A 4 -15.61 -52.14 -35.39
N THR A 5 -16.09 -50.90 -35.59
CA THR A 5 -17.26 -50.17 -35.02
C THR A 5 -17.15 -49.76 -33.54
N THR A 6 -17.31 -48.45 -33.28
CA THR A 6 -17.98 -47.87 -32.10
C THR A 6 -18.53 -46.47 -32.45
N PRO A 7 -19.55 -45.94 -31.74
CA PRO A 7 -20.68 -45.25 -32.36
C PRO A 7 -20.88 -43.77 -31.94
N GLY A 8 -21.53 -43.02 -32.84
CA GLY A 8 -22.70 -42.18 -32.58
C GLY A 8 -22.62 -41.03 -31.57
N VAL A 9 -22.44 -39.80 -32.09
CA VAL A 9 -23.01 -38.60 -31.47
C VAL A 9 -24.07 -38.04 -32.41
N HIS A 10 -25.30 -37.95 -31.91
CA HIS A 10 -26.47 -37.42 -32.61
C HIS A 10 -26.30 -35.93 -32.92
N THR A 11 -26.35 -35.59 -34.21
CA THR A 11 -26.59 -34.24 -34.73
C THR A 11 -28.09 -34.01 -34.99
N ARG A 12 -28.56 -32.77 -34.77
CA ARG A 12 -29.71 -32.16 -35.46
C ARG A 12 -29.72 -30.63 -35.24
N PRO A 13 -30.25 -29.82 -36.17
CA PRO A 13 -29.78 -29.69 -37.55
C PRO A 13 -29.52 -28.21 -37.94
N VAL A 14 -28.59 -28.01 -38.88
CA VAL A 14 -28.38 -26.75 -39.61
C VAL A 14 -29.30 -26.74 -40.83
N LEU A 15 -30.04 -25.64 -41.06
CA LEU A 15 -30.75 -25.38 -42.31
C LEU A 15 -29.95 -24.37 -43.15
N GLN A 16 -29.46 -24.84 -44.29
CA GLN A 16 -28.87 -24.04 -45.39
C GLN A 16 -29.94 -23.21 -46.09
N PHE A 17 -29.56 -22.05 -46.65
CA PHE A 17 -30.24 -21.51 -47.83
C PHE A 17 -29.26 -20.92 -48.85
N ASN A 18 -29.57 -21.19 -50.12
CA ASN A 18 -28.80 -21.02 -51.34
C ASN A 18 -28.85 -19.60 -51.94
N HIS A 19 -27.83 -19.27 -52.74
CA HIS A 19 -27.79 -18.16 -53.69
C HIS A 19 -28.81 -18.29 -54.84
N VAL A 20 -29.48 -17.19 -55.21
CA VAL A 20 -29.86 -16.85 -56.61
C VAL A 20 -29.84 -15.31 -56.78
N ALA A 21 -29.33 -14.84 -57.92
CA ALA A 21 -29.23 -13.43 -58.35
C ALA A 21 -30.53 -12.92 -59.01
N SER A 22 -30.83 -11.61 -58.95
CA SER A 22 -31.41 -10.78 -60.04
C SER A 22 -31.71 -9.34 -59.59
N THR A 23 -31.86 -8.47 -60.59
CA THR A 23 -31.78 -7.01 -60.71
C THR A 23 -33.06 -6.21 -60.42
N ALA A 24 -32.84 -4.94 -60.02
CA ALA A 24 -33.54 -3.69 -60.37
C ALA A 24 -34.99 -3.39 -59.88
N ASP A 25 -35.13 -2.12 -59.43
CA ASP A 25 -36.30 -1.24 -59.26
C ASP A 25 -37.47 -1.65 -58.35
N GLU A 26 -37.56 -1.06 -57.14
CA GLU A 26 -38.53 0.00 -56.77
C GLU A 26 -38.41 0.37 -55.28
N LYS A 27 -38.87 1.60 -54.94
CA LYS A 27 -38.66 2.38 -53.70
C LYS A 27 -38.85 1.64 -52.36
N PRO A 28 -38.06 1.97 -51.31
CA PRO A 28 -38.32 1.47 -49.97
C PRO A 28 -39.33 2.35 -49.22
N ALA A 29 -40.43 1.73 -48.77
CA ALA A 29 -41.17 2.16 -47.61
C ALA A 29 -40.53 1.54 -46.34
N VAL A 30 -40.48 2.36 -45.30
CA VAL A 30 -39.82 2.16 -44.01
C VAL A 30 -40.13 0.81 -43.35
N ILE A 31 -39.09 0.07 -42.98
CA ILE A 31 -39.13 -0.98 -41.94
C ILE A 31 -38.08 -0.60 -40.89
N VAL A 32 -38.55 -0.51 -39.65
CA VAL A 32 -37.81 -0.12 -38.45
C VAL A 32 -36.86 -1.24 -38.05
N ASP A 33 -35.57 -0.91 -37.93
CA ASP A 33 -34.51 -1.84 -37.55
C ASP A 33 -34.33 -1.87 -36.03
N ALA A 34 -34.18 -3.07 -35.48
CA ALA A 34 -33.86 -3.33 -34.08
C ALA A 34 -32.36 -3.64 -33.97
N SER A 35 -31.53 -2.58 -34.01
CA SER A 35 -30.12 -2.61 -33.62
C SER A 35 -29.69 -1.19 -33.23
N GLU A 36 -30.01 -0.80 -32.01
CA GLU A 36 -29.53 0.46 -31.40
C GLU A 36 -28.71 0.11 -30.15
N ALA A 37 -27.61 -0.63 -30.36
CA ALA A 37 -26.44 -0.43 -29.52
C ALA A 37 -25.80 0.89 -30.01
N LEU A 38 -25.72 1.89 -29.13
CA LEU A 38 -25.17 3.22 -29.40
C LEU A 38 -23.79 3.14 -30.07
N ALA A 39 -23.76 3.15 -31.39
CA ALA A 39 -22.56 3.43 -32.17
C ALA A 39 -22.31 4.95 -32.11
N PRO A 40 -21.12 5.42 -31.69
CA PRO A 40 -20.82 6.84 -31.69
C PRO A 40 -20.87 7.39 -33.12
N LYS A 41 -21.56 8.53 -33.29
CA LYS A 41 -21.73 9.24 -34.56
C LYS A 41 -20.37 9.62 -35.17
N PRO A 42 -20.17 9.50 -36.50
CA PRO A 42 -18.90 9.76 -37.16
C PRO A 42 -18.79 11.24 -37.53
N THR A 43 -18.02 12.04 -36.78
CA THR A 43 -17.29 13.26 -37.19
C THR A 43 -16.89 14.08 -35.96
N THR A 44 -15.82 13.70 -35.28
CA THR A 44 -15.26 14.55 -34.22
C THR A 44 -13.74 14.67 -34.39
N THR A 45 -13.27 15.90 -34.51
CA THR A 45 -11.82 16.19 -34.43
C THR A 45 -11.31 15.78 -33.04
N LEU A 46 -10.00 15.54 -32.88
CA LEU A 46 -9.42 15.20 -31.57
C LEU A 46 -9.85 16.19 -30.46
N LYS A 47 -9.97 17.49 -30.79
CA LYS A 47 -10.48 18.52 -29.88
C LYS A 47 -11.89 18.25 -29.40
N THR A 48 -12.78 17.89 -30.32
CA THR A 48 -14.16 17.55 -29.98
C THR A 48 -14.24 16.30 -29.09
N ALA A 49 -13.46 15.26 -29.40
CA ALA A 49 -13.44 14.06 -28.58
C ALA A 49 -12.88 14.32 -27.16
N LEU A 50 -11.85 15.17 -27.03
CA LEU A 50 -11.36 15.64 -25.74
C LEU A 50 -12.40 16.49 -25.00
N GLY A 51 -13.14 17.35 -25.70
CA GLY A 51 -14.25 18.11 -25.17
C GLY A 51 -15.38 17.22 -24.63
N ASP A 52 -15.72 16.15 -25.35
CA ASP A 52 -16.72 15.18 -24.93
C ASP A 52 -16.26 14.37 -23.71
N GLN A 53 -15.00 13.91 -23.69
CA GLN A 53 -14.43 13.24 -22.53
C GLN A 53 -14.44 14.16 -21.29
N CYS A 54 -14.10 15.44 -21.48
CA CYS A 54 -14.16 16.47 -20.44
C CYS A 54 -15.59 16.64 -19.89
N ASN A 55 -16.60 16.63 -20.76
CA ASN A 55 -18.00 16.66 -20.35
C ASN A 55 -18.39 15.44 -19.52
N LEU A 56 -18.00 14.23 -19.95
CA LEU A 56 -18.28 12.99 -19.22
C LEU A 56 -17.66 12.99 -17.81
N ARG A 57 -16.39 13.42 -17.69
CA ARG A 57 -15.71 13.55 -16.39
C ARG A 57 -16.42 14.57 -15.50
N THR A 58 -16.72 15.74 -16.05
CA THR A 58 -17.43 16.81 -15.33
C THR A 58 -18.81 16.35 -14.86
N LEU A 59 -19.56 15.64 -15.71
CA LEU A 59 -20.86 15.09 -15.35
C LEU A 59 -20.72 14.06 -14.23
N ALA A 60 -19.81 13.09 -14.35
CA ALA A 60 -19.57 12.08 -13.32
C ALA A 60 -19.26 12.69 -11.94
N ASP A 61 -18.36 13.69 -11.91
CA ASP A 61 -17.98 14.40 -10.68
C ASP A 61 -19.19 15.13 -10.05
N LYS A 62 -20.00 15.80 -10.88
CA LYS A 62 -21.19 16.51 -10.39
C LYS A 62 -22.27 15.54 -9.87
N LEU A 63 -22.52 14.43 -10.55
CA LEU A 63 -23.44 13.39 -10.07
C LEU A 63 -22.93 12.77 -8.77
N GLN A 64 -21.61 12.57 -8.63
CA GLN A 64 -21.00 12.06 -7.41
C GLN A 64 -21.21 13.01 -6.21
N GLY A 65 -21.13 14.32 -6.43
CA GLY A 65 -21.48 15.33 -5.43
C GLY A 65 -22.92 15.18 -4.95
N ILE A 66 -23.88 15.07 -5.89
CA ILE A 66 -25.30 14.86 -5.55
C ILE A 66 -25.50 13.58 -4.72
N ILE A 67 -24.84 12.47 -5.09
CA ILE A 67 -24.93 11.19 -4.35
C ILE A 67 -24.46 11.34 -2.89
N GLN A 68 -23.42 12.15 -2.64
CA GLN A 68 -22.88 12.35 -1.30
C GLN A 68 -23.75 13.27 -0.43
N ASP A 69 -24.44 14.22 -1.05
CA ASP A 69 -25.23 15.24 -0.36
C ASP A 69 -26.68 14.81 -0.08
N LEU A 70 -27.29 14.01 -0.97
CA LEU A 70 -28.68 13.55 -0.85
C LEU A 70 -28.98 12.91 0.53
N PRO A 71 -28.15 11.98 1.06
CA PRO A 71 -28.42 11.34 2.35
C PRO A 71 -28.34 12.30 3.55
N ARG A 72 -27.51 13.36 3.47
CA ARG A 72 -27.33 14.33 4.55
C ARG A 72 -28.55 15.24 4.71
N GLN A 73 -29.21 15.55 3.59
CA GLN A 73 -30.40 16.42 3.57
C GLN A 73 -31.67 15.73 4.10
N LEU A 74 -31.71 14.38 4.08
CA LEU A 74 -32.87 13.59 4.49
C LEU A 74 -32.78 13.00 5.91
N ALA A 75 -31.62 13.12 6.59
CA ALA A 75 -31.40 12.57 7.92
C ALA A 75 -32.11 13.31 9.07
N SER A 76 -32.90 14.35 8.78
CA SER A 76 -33.52 15.25 9.76
C SER A 76 -35.01 15.00 10.06
N ALA A 77 -35.65 13.98 9.45
CA ALA A 77 -37.09 13.73 9.63
C ALA A 77 -37.38 12.47 10.47
N PRO A 78 -37.87 12.58 11.73
CA PRO A 78 -38.39 11.45 12.47
C PRO A 78 -39.75 11.02 11.89
N SER A 79 -39.98 9.70 11.78
CA SER A 79 -41.29 9.07 11.51
C SER A 79 -41.96 9.35 10.15
N VAL A 80 -41.28 9.06 9.04
CA VAL A 80 -41.88 9.09 7.68
C VAL A 80 -42.02 7.67 7.13
N SER A 81 -43.16 7.34 6.51
CA SER A 81 -43.35 6.04 5.85
C SER A 81 -42.39 5.87 4.66
N MET A 82 -42.00 4.62 4.34
CA MET A 82 -41.07 4.33 3.24
C MET A 82 -41.51 4.89 1.87
N ALA A 83 -42.82 5.02 1.64
CA ALA A 83 -43.36 5.61 0.41
C ALA A 83 -43.11 7.13 0.36
N LYS A 84 -43.39 7.83 1.46
CA LYS A 84 -43.19 9.29 1.57
C LYS A 84 -41.71 9.67 1.63
N ALA A 85 -40.86 8.81 2.21
CA ALA A 85 -39.41 8.96 2.15
C ALA A 85 -38.85 8.82 0.72
N ARG A 86 -39.40 7.90 -0.09
CA ARG A 86 -39.04 7.79 -1.51
C ARG A 86 -39.46 9.00 -2.32
N GLU A 87 -40.66 9.52 -2.10
CA GLU A 87 -41.17 10.72 -2.77
C GLU A 87 -40.34 11.96 -2.44
N GLN A 88 -39.96 12.13 -1.17
CA GLN A 88 -39.05 13.18 -0.72
C GLN A 88 -37.66 13.07 -1.36
N LEU A 89 -37.09 11.85 -1.42
CA LEU A 89 -35.83 11.58 -2.10
C LEU A 89 -35.90 11.91 -3.60
N GLN A 90 -37.00 11.54 -4.26
CA GLN A 90 -37.23 11.84 -5.68
C GLN A 90 -37.31 13.35 -5.94
N THR A 91 -38.04 14.07 -5.08
CA THR A 91 -38.21 15.52 -5.18
C THR A 91 -36.88 16.25 -4.93
N ALA A 92 -36.13 15.82 -3.92
CA ALA A 92 -34.81 16.36 -3.61
C ALA A 92 -33.83 16.11 -4.77
N LEU A 93 -33.83 14.90 -5.36
CA LEU A 93 -33.01 14.55 -6.51
C LEU A 93 -33.33 15.42 -7.74
N ALA A 94 -34.62 15.53 -8.09
CA ALA A 94 -35.05 16.37 -9.22
C ALA A 94 -34.65 17.84 -9.02
N THR A 95 -34.73 18.34 -7.78
CA THR A 95 -34.30 19.69 -7.43
C THR A 95 -32.79 19.85 -7.62
N GLN A 96 -31.99 18.91 -7.11
CA GLN A 96 -30.53 18.95 -7.24
C GLN A 96 -30.06 18.87 -8.69
N LEU A 97 -30.70 18.04 -9.54
CA LEU A 97 -30.36 17.95 -10.97
C LEU A 97 -30.69 19.24 -11.74
N LYS A 98 -31.73 19.96 -11.31
CA LYS A 98 -32.10 21.27 -11.86
C LYS A 98 -31.20 22.42 -11.41
N SER A 99 -30.76 22.39 -10.15
CA SER A 99 -29.96 23.47 -9.56
C SER A 99 -28.45 23.30 -9.74
N THR A 100 -27.96 22.06 -9.88
CA THR A 100 -26.54 21.78 -10.04
C THR A 100 -26.11 22.11 -11.46
N LEU A 101 -25.16 23.05 -11.58
CA LEU A 101 -24.62 23.47 -12.87
C LEU A 101 -23.35 22.71 -13.23
N MET A 102 -23.18 22.43 -14.51
CA MET A 102 -21.94 21.99 -15.12
C MET A 102 -21.52 22.91 -16.26
N TYR A 103 -20.21 23.03 -16.45
CA TYR A 103 -19.64 23.71 -17.61
C TYR A 103 -19.57 22.74 -18.77
N VAL A 104 -20.12 23.14 -19.92
CA VAL A 104 -19.97 22.37 -21.17
C VAL A 104 -18.61 22.70 -21.77
N CYS A 105 -17.72 21.72 -21.81
CA CYS A 105 -16.34 21.87 -22.26
C CYS A 105 -16.27 22.40 -23.70
N GLU A 106 -15.19 23.10 -24.01
CA GLU A 106 -14.96 23.66 -25.35
C GLU A 106 -14.86 22.55 -26.39
N ASP A 107 -15.20 22.88 -27.64
CA ASP A 107 -15.17 21.99 -28.80
C ASP A 107 -16.04 20.72 -28.74
N SER A 108 -16.70 20.43 -27.61
CA SER A 108 -17.55 19.24 -27.41
C SER A 108 -18.73 19.17 -28.38
N SER A 109 -19.20 17.95 -28.66
CA SER A 109 -20.33 17.64 -29.53
C SER A 109 -21.71 17.88 -28.88
N HIS A 110 -21.77 18.44 -27.67
CA HIS A 110 -23.03 18.76 -27.00
C HIS A 110 -23.94 19.61 -27.91
N PRO A 111 -25.23 19.26 -28.06
CA PRO A 111 -26.13 19.98 -28.98
C PRO A 111 -26.24 21.47 -28.66
N SER A 112 -26.24 22.27 -29.71
CA SER A 112 -26.29 23.74 -29.64
C SER A 112 -27.72 24.29 -29.60
N GLN A 113 -28.74 23.46 -29.37
CA GLN A 113 -30.14 23.90 -29.27
C GLN A 113 -30.77 23.48 -27.92
N PRO A 114 -31.24 24.45 -27.12
CA PRO A 114 -31.08 25.90 -27.29
C PRO A 114 -29.59 26.33 -27.25
N PRO A 115 -29.22 27.49 -27.80
CA PRO A 115 -27.84 27.98 -27.80
C PRO A 115 -27.26 27.98 -26.40
N LEU A 116 -26.02 27.49 -26.26
CA LEU A 116 -25.32 27.52 -24.97
C LEU A 116 -25.23 28.98 -24.48
N PRO A 117 -25.44 29.23 -23.18
CA PRO A 117 -25.24 30.56 -22.61
C PRO A 117 -23.76 30.97 -22.75
N ALA A 118 -23.49 32.27 -22.71
CA ALA A 118 -22.12 32.78 -22.91
C ALA A 118 -21.09 32.23 -21.91
N ASN A 119 -21.53 31.86 -20.70
CA ASN A 119 -20.70 31.23 -19.68
C ASN A 119 -20.63 29.69 -19.79
N ARG A 120 -21.35 29.09 -20.75
CA ARG A 120 -21.49 27.65 -21.01
C ARG A 120 -21.92 26.82 -19.80
N LEU A 121 -22.51 27.45 -18.78
CA LEU A 121 -23.03 26.77 -17.60
C LEU A 121 -24.50 26.40 -17.82
N ILE A 122 -24.81 25.11 -17.77
CA ILE A 122 -26.18 24.58 -17.85
C ILE A 122 -26.44 23.63 -16.67
N SER A 123 -27.70 23.39 -16.33
CA SER A 123 -28.05 22.42 -15.29
C SER A 123 -27.74 20.99 -15.75
N LEU A 124 -27.48 20.08 -14.80
CA LEU A 124 -27.29 18.67 -15.14
C LEU A 124 -28.52 18.10 -15.86
N GLU A 125 -29.73 18.50 -15.46
CA GLU A 125 -30.96 18.12 -16.16
C GLU A 125 -30.93 18.58 -17.64
N ALA A 126 -30.58 19.84 -17.89
CA ALA A 126 -30.52 20.38 -19.25
C ALA A 126 -29.43 19.70 -20.09
N PHE A 127 -28.27 19.41 -19.50
CA PHE A 127 -27.20 18.66 -20.18
C PHE A 127 -27.66 17.25 -20.55
N LEU A 128 -28.24 16.51 -19.60
CA LEU A 128 -28.72 15.15 -19.84
C LEU A 128 -29.81 15.10 -20.92
N LEU A 129 -30.78 16.02 -20.85
CA LEU A 129 -31.82 16.15 -21.88
C LEU A 129 -31.23 16.54 -23.24
N GLY A 130 -30.24 17.44 -23.26
CA GLY A 130 -29.51 17.82 -24.47
C GLY A 130 -28.83 16.62 -25.12
N CYS A 131 -28.18 15.77 -24.32
CA CYS A 131 -27.54 14.53 -24.79
C CYS A 131 -28.54 13.38 -25.08
N GLY A 132 -29.84 13.58 -24.95
CA GLY A 132 -30.85 12.52 -25.10
C GLY A 132 -30.77 11.43 -24.01
N THR A 133 -30.08 11.70 -22.90
CA THR A 133 -29.90 10.75 -21.79
C THR A 133 -31.06 10.90 -20.80
N PRO A 134 -31.72 9.81 -20.38
CA PRO A 134 -32.80 9.88 -19.40
C PRO A 134 -32.34 10.48 -18.07
N VAL A 135 -33.07 11.47 -17.58
CA VAL A 135 -32.80 12.11 -16.28
C VAL A 135 -33.07 11.11 -15.15
N PRO A 136 -32.09 10.81 -14.27
CA PRO A 136 -32.25 9.77 -13.24
C PRO A 136 -33.29 10.18 -12.21
N LYS A 137 -34.24 9.27 -11.97
CA LYS A 137 -35.36 9.49 -11.04
C LYS A 137 -35.15 8.82 -9.67
N THR A 138 -34.14 7.98 -9.52
CA THR A 138 -33.84 7.24 -8.27
C THR A 138 -32.36 7.37 -7.93
N LEU A 139 -32.01 7.14 -6.66
CA LEU A 139 -30.61 7.13 -6.23
C LEU A 139 -29.83 6.01 -6.92
N GLU A 140 -30.45 4.85 -7.14
CA GLU A 140 -29.85 3.74 -7.88
C GLU A 140 -29.52 4.14 -9.32
N ALA A 141 -30.47 4.71 -10.06
CA ALA A 141 -30.24 5.16 -11.44
C ALA A 141 -29.20 6.29 -11.51
N LEU A 142 -29.14 7.15 -10.50
CA LEU A 142 -28.11 8.19 -10.38
C LEU A 142 -26.71 7.58 -10.20
N VAL A 143 -26.60 6.58 -9.32
CA VAL A 143 -25.34 5.86 -9.07
C VAL A 143 -24.87 5.11 -10.31
N GLU A 144 -25.79 4.45 -11.01
CA GLU A 144 -25.51 3.76 -12.29
C GLU A 144 -25.03 4.74 -13.36
N LEU A 145 -25.76 5.85 -13.57
CA LEU A 145 -25.37 6.88 -14.53
C LEU A 145 -23.99 7.47 -14.18
N ARG A 146 -23.75 7.79 -12.90
CA ARG A 146 -22.44 8.29 -12.46
C ARG A 146 -21.33 7.29 -12.76
N ASN A 147 -21.53 6.02 -12.43
CA ASN A 147 -20.54 4.97 -12.67
C ASN A 147 -20.26 4.82 -14.17
N GLU A 148 -21.30 4.85 -15.01
CA GLU A 148 -21.17 4.75 -16.46
C GLU A 148 -20.40 5.94 -17.04
N MET A 149 -20.72 7.18 -16.65
CA MET A 149 -20.00 8.37 -17.12
C MET A 149 -18.54 8.38 -16.65
N ALA A 150 -18.28 7.98 -15.39
CA ALA A 150 -16.92 7.84 -14.88
C ALA A 150 -16.13 6.75 -15.65
N TRP A 151 -16.79 5.62 -15.91
CA TRP A 151 -16.22 4.51 -16.67
C TRP A 151 -15.89 4.95 -18.11
N GLN A 152 -16.78 5.66 -18.80
CA GLN A 152 -16.50 6.15 -20.14
C GLN A 152 -15.38 7.22 -20.15
N ALA A 153 -15.37 8.12 -19.16
CA ALA A 153 -14.37 9.18 -19.06
C ALA A 153 -12.94 8.70 -18.75
N GLN A 154 -12.76 7.46 -18.28
CA GLN A 154 -11.43 6.89 -18.03
C GLN A 154 -10.66 6.59 -19.32
N VAL A 155 -11.35 6.32 -20.44
CA VAL A 155 -10.69 5.99 -21.71
C VAL A 155 -10.29 7.29 -22.40
N HIS A 156 -8.99 7.43 -22.69
CA HIS A 156 -8.50 8.57 -23.45
C HIS A 156 -9.01 8.50 -24.91
N PRO A 157 -9.37 9.63 -25.57
CA PRO A 157 -9.84 9.63 -26.96
C PRO A 157 -8.88 9.02 -27.98
N LEU A 158 -7.58 9.04 -27.68
CA LEU A 158 -6.53 8.38 -28.47
C LEU A 158 -6.33 6.90 -28.10
N GLY A 159 -7.21 6.33 -27.28
CA GLY A 159 -7.13 4.96 -26.77
C GLY A 159 -5.79 4.69 -26.07
N ASN A 160 -5.17 3.57 -26.45
CA ASN A 160 -3.85 3.15 -25.99
C ASN A 160 -2.67 3.86 -26.69
N LEU A 161 -2.93 4.94 -27.42
CA LEU A 161 -1.95 5.73 -28.19
C LEU A 161 -1.29 4.98 -29.37
N GLY A 162 -1.81 3.82 -29.77
CA GLY A 162 -1.29 3.06 -30.90
C GLY A 162 -1.69 3.58 -32.28
N GLY A 163 -2.69 4.49 -32.34
CA GLY A 163 -3.28 4.94 -33.59
C GLY A 163 -3.82 3.77 -34.42
N GLY A 164 -3.55 3.78 -35.72
CA GLY A 164 -3.99 2.72 -36.62
C GLY A 164 -3.40 1.33 -36.36
N LEU A 165 -2.34 1.21 -35.54
CA LEU A 165 -1.84 -0.09 -35.08
C LEU A 165 -2.73 -0.74 -34.01
N SER A 166 -3.70 0.00 -33.47
CA SER A 166 -4.62 -0.45 -32.41
C SER A 166 -6.08 -0.37 -32.81
N TRP A 167 -6.37 -0.19 -34.10
CA TRP A 167 -7.70 -0.42 -34.64
C TRP A 167 -8.14 -1.89 -34.45
N PRO A 168 -9.46 -2.18 -34.41
CA PRO A 168 -9.97 -3.55 -34.32
C PRO A 168 -9.37 -4.49 -35.37
N SER A 169 -9.13 -3.96 -36.57
CA SER A 169 -8.24 -4.55 -37.56
C SER A 169 -7.00 -3.65 -37.69
N PRO A 170 -5.84 -4.07 -37.13
CA PRO A 170 -4.62 -3.27 -37.19
C PRO A 170 -4.24 -2.91 -38.62
N MET A 171 -3.72 -1.69 -38.82
CA MET A 171 -3.31 -1.18 -40.13
C MET A 171 -2.42 -2.20 -40.86
N PRO A 172 -2.71 -2.59 -42.12
CA PRO A 172 -1.91 -3.58 -42.83
C PRO A 172 -0.48 -3.11 -43.09
N ALA A 173 0.48 -4.04 -43.11
CA ALA A 173 1.90 -3.76 -43.32
C ALA A 173 2.20 -2.94 -44.60
N GLN A 174 1.42 -3.15 -45.67
CA GLN A 174 1.55 -2.36 -46.90
C GLN A 174 1.27 -0.87 -46.66
N HIS A 175 0.24 -0.53 -45.88
CA HIS A 175 -0.09 0.85 -45.53
C HIS A 175 0.97 1.43 -44.58
N GLN A 176 1.43 0.64 -43.60
CA GLN A 176 2.53 1.04 -42.71
C GLN A 176 3.80 1.40 -43.51
N ASN A 177 4.19 0.58 -44.50
CA ASN A 177 5.33 0.85 -45.39
C ASN A 177 5.16 2.11 -46.23
N ARG A 178 3.93 2.40 -46.70
CA ARG A 178 3.64 3.65 -47.42
C ARG A 178 3.83 4.89 -46.55
N LEU A 179 3.40 4.83 -45.28
CA LEU A 179 3.62 5.91 -44.31
C LEU A 179 5.11 6.16 -44.05
N VAL A 180 5.90 5.09 -43.88
CA VAL A 180 7.36 5.21 -43.73
C VAL A 180 7.99 5.81 -44.99
N ALA A 181 7.57 5.38 -46.17
CA ALA A 181 8.06 5.92 -47.44
C ALA A 181 7.74 7.42 -47.62
N LEU A 182 6.60 7.89 -47.11
CA LEU A 182 6.24 9.32 -47.15
C LEU A 182 7.22 10.19 -46.37
N LEU A 183 7.63 9.74 -45.18
CA LEU A 183 8.60 10.45 -44.34
C LEU A 183 9.99 10.55 -45.00
N GLN A 184 10.29 9.66 -45.95
CA GLN A 184 11.54 9.62 -46.71
C GLN A 184 11.39 10.22 -48.12
N SER A 185 10.22 10.76 -48.47
CA SER A 185 9.96 11.29 -49.81
C SER A 185 10.32 12.78 -49.93
N ASN A 186 11.08 13.10 -50.99
CA ASN A 186 11.37 14.46 -51.42
C ASN A 186 10.23 15.11 -52.24
N THR A 187 9.20 14.35 -52.60
CA THR A 187 8.02 14.85 -53.34
C THR A 187 6.80 15.04 -52.45
N SER A 188 6.93 14.87 -51.13
CA SER A 188 5.83 14.99 -50.17
C SER A 188 5.25 16.41 -50.04
N GLY A 189 6.00 17.44 -50.43
CA GLY A 189 5.59 18.84 -50.33
C GLY A 189 5.52 19.38 -48.89
N LEU A 190 5.94 18.60 -47.90
CA LEU A 190 5.93 18.99 -46.48
C LEU A 190 7.31 19.54 -46.05
N PRO A 191 7.38 20.72 -45.41
CA PRO A 191 8.62 21.27 -44.90
C PRO A 191 9.33 20.31 -43.91
N GLY A 192 10.62 20.09 -44.13
CA GLY A 192 11.45 19.20 -43.31
C GLY A 192 11.39 17.72 -43.67
N LEU A 193 10.72 17.35 -44.78
CA LEU A 193 10.82 16.02 -45.40
C LEU A 193 11.63 16.11 -46.71
N PRO A 194 12.47 15.11 -47.05
CA PRO A 194 12.71 13.88 -46.30
C PRO A 194 13.44 14.15 -44.97
N LEU A 195 13.32 13.23 -44.02
CA LEU A 195 13.94 13.40 -42.69
C LEU A 195 15.47 13.51 -42.81
N ALA A 196 16.03 14.63 -42.31
CA ALA A 196 17.49 14.82 -42.24
C ALA A 196 18.18 13.78 -41.36
N ASP A 197 17.49 13.33 -40.31
CA ASP A 197 17.91 12.27 -39.41
C ASP A 197 16.81 11.21 -39.37
N GLY A 198 16.96 10.19 -40.22
CA GLY A 198 15.99 9.10 -40.34
C GLY A 198 15.80 8.29 -39.05
N ALA A 199 16.76 8.32 -38.12
CA ALA A 199 16.67 7.59 -36.86
C ALA A 199 15.62 8.19 -35.90
N LYS A 200 15.43 9.51 -35.93
CA LYS A 200 14.47 10.23 -35.07
C LYS A 200 13.00 10.09 -35.49
N GLY A 201 12.76 9.60 -36.71
CA GLY A 201 11.42 9.30 -37.22
C GLY A 201 10.42 10.46 -37.13
N ALA A 202 9.13 10.10 -37.09
CA ALA A 202 8.04 11.08 -37.01
C ALA A 202 8.04 11.85 -35.68
N LEU A 203 8.43 11.23 -34.56
CA LEU A 203 8.44 11.90 -33.26
C LEU A 203 9.39 13.10 -33.24
N GLY A 204 10.63 12.92 -33.68
CA GLY A 204 11.60 14.03 -33.77
C GLY A 204 11.18 15.10 -34.79
N TYR A 205 10.60 14.68 -35.92
CA TYR A 205 10.05 15.60 -36.92
C TYR A 205 8.99 16.52 -36.34
N LEU A 206 8.03 15.97 -35.59
CA LEU A 206 6.93 16.73 -35.03
C LEU A 206 7.38 17.65 -33.90
N LEU A 207 8.28 17.17 -33.02
CA LEU A 207 8.78 17.96 -31.89
C LEU A 207 9.45 19.26 -32.35
N SER A 208 10.23 19.22 -33.44
CA SER A 208 10.90 20.42 -33.99
C SER A 208 9.95 21.52 -34.47
N GLY A 209 8.67 21.21 -34.70
CA GLY A 209 7.65 22.19 -35.12
C GLY A 209 6.48 22.30 -34.15
N SER A 210 6.64 21.81 -32.92
CA SER A 210 5.61 21.83 -31.88
C SER A 210 5.93 22.84 -30.79
N SER A 211 4.92 23.23 -30.01
CA SER A 211 5.10 24.05 -28.81
C SER A 211 5.33 23.23 -27.54
N VAL A 212 5.58 21.91 -27.68
CA VAL A 212 5.81 20.98 -26.56
C VAL A 212 7.07 21.40 -25.80
N SER A 213 6.92 21.69 -24.51
CA SER A 213 7.99 22.10 -23.60
C SER A 213 8.52 20.92 -22.78
N GLU A 214 9.67 21.08 -22.12
CA GLU A 214 10.17 20.08 -21.17
C GLU A 214 9.20 19.79 -20.02
N ALA A 215 8.39 20.77 -19.62
CA ALA A 215 7.36 20.57 -18.60
C ALA A 215 6.21 19.70 -19.11
N ASP A 216 5.87 19.82 -20.40
CA ASP A 216 4.86 18.98 -21.05
C ASP A 216 5.34 17.53 -21.15
N LEU A 217 6.61 17.29 -21.47
CA LEU A 217 7.20 15.95 -21.59
C LEU A 217 7.12 15.13 -20.28
N LYS A 218 6.98 15.77 -19.12
CA LYS A 218 6.71 15.11 -17.82
C LYS A 218 5.27 14.60 -17.68
N LYS A 219 4.38 14.96 -18.61
CA LYS A 219 2.97 14.57 -18.67
C LYS A 219 2.69 13.95 -20.06
N PRO A 220 3.00 12.66 -20.26
CA PRO A 220 3.02 12.06 -21.59
C PRO A 220 1.75 12.27 -22.40
N LEU A 221 0.56 12.08 -21.81
CA LEU A 221 -0.72 12.31 -22.50
C LEU A 221 -0.88 13.76 -22.98
N ALA A 222 -0.65 14.73 -22.09
CA ALA A 222 -0.73 16.16 -22.43
C ALA A 222 0.33 16.56 -23.49
N ALA A 223 1.53 15.97 -23.44
CA ALA A 223 2.55 16.19 -24.46
C ALA A 223 2.08 15.69 -25.84
N ILE A 224 1.44 14.52 -25.90
CA ILE A 224 0.92 13.95 -27.15
C ILE A 224 -0.27 14.74 -27.69
N GLU A 225 -1.20 15.14 -26.84
CA GLU A 225 -2.31 16.03 -27.23
C GLU A 225 -1.77 17.31 -27.88
N LYS A 226 -0.81 17.96 -27.22
CA LYS A 226 -0.17 19.19 -27.71
C LYS A 226 0.66 18.98 -28.97
N LEU A 227 1.33 17.83 -29.10
CA LEU A 227 2.08 17.45 -30.28
C LEU A 227 1.15 17.28 -31.49
N LEU A 228 0.05 16.56 -31.31
CA LEU A 228 -0.93 16.26 -32.35
C LEU A 228 -1.77 17.48 -32.75
N ASP A 229 -1.91 18.48 -31.88
CA ASP A 229 -2.56 19.76 -32.21
C ASP A 229 -1.66 20.70 -33.04
N SER A 230 -0.37 20.40 -33.20
CA SER A 230 0.52 21.25 -33.99
C SER A 230 0.12 21.28 -35.47
N ALA A 231 0.28 22.44 -36.12
CA ALA A 231 0.04 22.58 -37.56
C ALA A 231 0.86 21.56 -38.39
N LYS A 232 2.04 21.22 -37.90
CA LYS A 232 2.94 20.22 -38.51
C LYS A 232 2.36 18.81 -38.42
N ALA A 233 1.79 18.42 -37.28
CA ALA A 233 1.10 17.14 -37.12
C ALA A 233 -0.16 17.06 -38.00
N GLN A 234 -0.95 18.13 -38.06
CA GLN A 234 -2.15 18.19 -38.89
C GLN A 234 -1.82 18.06 -40.39
N ALA A 235 -0.81 18.79 -40.87
CA ALA A 235 -0.35 18.68 -42.25
C ALA A 235 0.18 17.28 -42.58
N LEU A 236 0.95 16.67 -41.66
CA LEU A 236 1.45 15.31 -41.83
C LEU A 236 0.31 14.28 -41.88
N GLY A 237 -0.65 14.36 -40.95
CA GLY A 237 -1.81 13.48 -40.93
C GLY A 237 -2.65 13.56 -42.20
N GLN A 238 -2.84 14.78 -42.75
CA GLN A 238 -3.57 14.96 -44.00
C GLN A 238 -2.84 14.40 -45.21
N ALA A 239 -1.51 14.57 -45.28
CA ALA A 239 -0.70 13.99 -46.34
C ALA A 239 -0.73 12.45 -46.30
N MET A 240 -0.65 11.87 -45.11
CA MET A 240 -0.77 10.42 -44.89
C MET A 240 -2.14 9.89 -45.33
N LEU A 241 -3.21 10.60 -44.97
CA LEU A 241 -4.57 10.23 -45.38
C LEU A 241 -4.73 10.23 -46.90
N SER A 242 -4.21 11.27 -47.57
CA SER A 242 -4.26 11.39 -49.03
C SER A 242 -3.48 10.27 -49.73
N GLN A 243 -2.33 9.89 -49.18
CA GLN A 243 -1.49 8.82 -49.73
C GLN A 243 -2.15 7.43 -49.66
N LEU A 244 -3.04 7.20 -48.68
CA LEU A 244 -3.69 5.92 -48.48
C LEU A 244 -5.06 5.80 -49.16
N GLY A 245 -5.54 6.83 -49.85
CA GLY A 245 -6.75 6.77 -50.68
C GLY A 245 -8.08 7.03 -49.96
N GLY A 246 -8.06 7.70 -48.80
CA GLY A 246 -9.26 8.02 -48.01
C GLY A 246 -9.44 7.14 -46.76
N SER A 247 -10.29 7.61 -45.83
CA SER A 247 -10.39 7.11 -44.45
C SER A 247 -11.35 5.92 -44.29
N PRO A 248 -11.06 4.95 -43.39
CA PRO A 248 -12.12 4.25 -42.66
C PRO A 248 -13.05 5.26 -41.96
N PRO A 249 -14.35 4.98 -41.81
CA PRO A 249 -15.26 5.88 -41.11
C PRO A 249 -14.78 6.15 -39.67
N GLY A 250 -14.55 7.41 -39.32
CA GLY A 250 -14.28 7.85 -37.94
C GLY A 250 -12.81 8.06 -37.54
N SER A 251 -11.82 7.74 -38.38
CA SER A 251 -10.40 8.00 -38.04
C SER A 251 -9.97 9.42 -38.44
N GLY A 252 -9.54 10.22 -37.47
CA GLY A 252 -8.88 11.50 -37.73
C GLY A 252 -7.42 11.32 -38.18
N GLY A 253 -6.81 12.35 -38.77
CA GLY A 253 -5.39 12.34 -39.17
C GLY A 253 -4.41 11.98 -38.04
N SER A 254 -4.81 12.16 -36.77
CA SER A 254 -4.03 11.83 -35.58
C SER A 254 -3.65 10.34 -35.48
N ASP A 255 -4.51 9.41 -35.92
CA ASP A 255 -4.23 7.96 -35.85
C ASP A 255 -3.08 7.57 -36.77
N TYR A 256 -3.01 8.18 -37.96
CA TYR A 256 -1.93 7.98 -38.92
C TYR A 256 -0.61 8.57 -38.40
N VAL A 257 -0.68 9.73 -37.75
CA VAL A 257 0.49 10.36 -37.13
C VAL A 257 1.03 9.53 -35.97
N LEU A 258 0.15 9.03 -35.08
CA LEU A 258 0.54 8.11 -34.01
C LEU A 258 1.15 6.83 -34.57
N THR A 259 0.54 6.26 -35.61
CA THR A 259 1.10 5.09 -36.32
C THR A 259 2.52 5.38 -36.79
N ALA A 260 2.75 6.51 -37.46
CA ALA A 260 4.08 6.90 -37.94
C ALA A 260 5.09 7.14 -36.82
N ILE A 261 4.65 7.64 -35.65
CA ILE A 261 5.49 7.75 -34.46
C ILE A 261 5.93 6.36 -33.99
N HIS A 262 5.00 5.40 -33.86
CA HIS A 262 5.31 4.02 -33.47
C HIS A 262 6.28 3.35 -34.45
N LEU A 263 6.06 3.48 -35.75
CA LEU A 263 6.95 2.91 -36.77
C LEU A 263 8.35 3.53 -36.77
N GLY A 264 8.47 4.80 -36.36
CA GLY A 264 9.77 5.46 -36.18
C GLY A 264 10.50 5.02 -34.91
N LEU A 265 9.76 4.77 -33.82
CA LEU A 265 10.30 4.34 -32.53
C LEU A 265 10.68 2.85 -32.52
N ASP A 266 9.89 2.01 -33.18
CA ASP A 266 10.03 0.55 -33.25
C ASP A 266 9.90 0.04 -34.70
N PRO A 267 10.84 0.38 -35.61
CA PRO A 267 10.82 -0.16 -36.97
C PRO A 267 11.05 -1.68 -36.99
N GLU A 268 11.65 -2.26 -35.95
CA GLU A 268 11.82 -3.69 -35.79
C GLU A 268 10.47 -4.45 -35.80
N SER A 269 9.38 -3.82 -35.35
CA SER A 269 8.04 -4.41 -35.38
C SER A 269 7.52 -4.70 -36.79
N LEU A 270 8.04 -4.04 -37.83
CA LEU A 270 7.68 -4.29 -39.23
C LEU A 270 8.38 -5.53 -39.81
N ALA A 271 9.62 -5.79 -39.38
CA ALA A 271 10.46 -6.83 -39.94
C ALA A 271 10.29 -8.17 -39.20
N ALA A 272 10.30 -8.13 -37.87
CA ALA A 272 10.24 -9.31 -37.02
C ALA A 272 9.60 -8.96 -35.66
N PRO A 273 8.25 -8.88 -35.58
CA PRO A 273 7.58 -8.58 -34.33
C PRO A 273 7.91 -9.65 -33.27
N ALA A 274 8.44 -9.20 -32.13
CA ALA A 274 8.79 -10.05 -31.00
C ALA A 274 7.81 -9.82 -29.85
N ARG A 275 7.35 -10.90 -29.19
CA ARG A 275 6.31 -10.81 -28.15
C ARG A 275 6.75 -10.08 -26.88
N ASN A 276 7.98 -10.32 -26.44
CA ASN A 276 8.52 -9.74 -25.20
C ASN A 276 9.58 -8.69 -25.47
N SER A 277 9.58 -8.08 -26.67
CA SER A 277 10.57 -7.08 -27.03
C SER A 277 9.94 -5.95 -27.82
N VAL A 278 10.45 -4.74 -27.61
CA VAL A 278 9.99 -3.53 -28.28
C VAL A 278 11.20 -2.70 -28.66
N ALA A 279 11.28 -2.24 -29.92
CA ALA A 279 12.46 -1.58 -30.49
C ALA A 279 13.77 -2.38 -30.29
N GLY A 280 13.66 -3.72 -30.29
CA GLY A 280 14.76 -4.64 -30.01
C GLY A 280 15.28 -4.64 -28.57
N PHE A 281 14.55 -4.03 -27.62
CA PHE A 281 14.82 -4.11 -26.18
C PHE A 281 14.02 -5.26 -25.57
N ASP A 282 14.63 -6.08 -24.70
CA ASP A 282 13.94 -7.17 -24.01
C ASP A 282 13.20 -6.66 -22.77
N LEU A 283 11.87 -6.85 -22.76
CA LEU A 283 11.01 -6.55 -21.63
C LEU A 283 11.01 -7.68 -20.58
N ALA A 284 11.43 -8.90 -20.94
CA ALA A 284 11.34 -10.09 -20.10
C ALA A 284 12.46 -10.22 -19.04
N GLN A 285 12.72 -9.14 -18.31
CA GLN A 285 13.80 -9.09 -17.32
C GLN A 285 13.33 -9.63 -15.96
N SER A 286 13.33 -10.96 -15.84
CA SER A 286 12.93 -11.68 -14.60
C SER A 286 13.56 -11.08 -13.34
N GLY A 287 12.74 -10.83 -12.33
CA GLY A 287 13.16 -10.28 -11.03
C GLY A 287 13.36 -8.76 -11.00
N GLN A 288 13.23 -8.06 -12.14
CA GLN A 288 13.31 -6.60 -12.18
C GLN A 288 11.96 -5.94 -11.89
N ARG A 289 12.00 -4.76 -11.26
CA ARG A 289 10.81 -3.91 -11.07
C ARG A 289 10.44 -3.25 -12.39
N ALA A 290 9.14 -2.99 -12.60
CA ALA A 290 8.64 -2.32 -13.81
C ALA A 290 9.42 -1.03 -14.13
N SER A 291 9.64 -0.17 -13.13
CA SER A 291 10.35 1.09 -13.30
C SER A 291 11.76 0.92 -13.87
N VAL A 292 12.48 -0.12 -13.44
CA VAL A 292 13.85 -0.41 -13.92
C VAL A 292 13.83 -0.82 -15.40
N VAL A 293 12.83 -1.62 -15.80
CA VAL A 293 12.64 -2.04 -17.20
C VAL A 293 12.27 -0.84 -18.08
N VAL A 294 11.36 0.03 -17.61
CA VAL A 294 10.96 1.27 -18.32
C VAL A 294 12.15 2.22 -18.51
N ASP A 295 12.94 2.44 -17.45
CA ASP A 295 14.16 3.26 -17.52
C ASP A 295 15.24 2.65 -18.44
N GLY A 296 15.31 1.31 -18.46
CA GLY A 296 16.13 0.56 -19.41
C GLY A 296 15.73 0.80 -20.87
N LEU A 297 14.43 0.70 -21.17
CA LEU A 297 13.88 0.97 -22.49
C LEU A 297 14.14 2.42 -22.92
N ALA A 298 13.92 3.40 -22.03
CA ALA A 298 14.17 4.80 -22.32
C ALA A 298 15.65 5.05 -22.70
N ARG A 299 16.60 4.50 -21.95
CA ARG A 299 18.04 4.56 -22.29
C ARG A 299 18.37 3.87 -23.61
N HIS A 300 17.75 2.71 -23.87
CA HIS A 300 17.93 1.97 -25.12
C HIS A 300 17.46 2.78 -26.34
N LEU A 301 16.32 3.46 -26.26
CA LEU A 301 15.82 4.33 -27.33
C LEU A 301 16.75 5.50 -27.62
N VAL A 302 17.41 6.06 -26.61
CA VAL A 302 18.44 7.10 -26.79
C VAL A 302 19.67 6.51 -27.47
N ALA A 303 20.15 5.36 -27.01
CA ALA A 303 21.33 4.69 -27.59
C ALA A 303 21.11 4.31 -29.06
N LYS A 304 19.88 3.98 -29.45
CA LYS A 304 19.47 3.70 -30.84
C LYS A 304 19.21 4.97 -31.66
N GLY A 305 19.32 6.17 -31.08
CA GLY A 305 19.05 7.43 -31.76
C GLY A 305 17.58 7.70 -32.08
N ARG A 306 16.65 6.90 -31.52
CA ARG A 306 15.19 7.05 -31.73
C ARG A 306 14.61 8.24 -30.98
N THR A 307 15.25 8.60 -29.87
CA THR A 307 14.85 9.70 -29.01
C THR A 307 16.06 10.50 -28.57
N SER A 308 15.82 11.72 -28.10
CA SER A 308 16.81 12.49 -27.33
C SER A 308 16.71 12.13 -25.84
N ALA A 309 17.71 12.50 -25.04
CA ALA A 309 17.63 12.32 -23.58
C ALA A 309 16.37 12.96 -22.97
N GLN A 310 15.91 14.09 -23.50
CA GLN A 310 14.71 14.80 -23.04
C GLN A 310 13.42 14.05 -23.39
N THR A 311 13.41 13.29 -24.49
CA THR A 311 12.18 12.66 -25.04
C THR A 311 12.14 11.14 -24.82
N ALA A 312 13.16 10.58 -24.17
CA ALA A 312 13.33 9.16 -23.91
C ALA A 312 12.14 8.56 -23.15
N SER A 313 11.71 9.21 -22.06
CA SER A 313 10.56 8.75 -21.26
C SER A 313 9.25 8.79 -22.04
N LEU A 314 9.05 9.78 -22.91
CA LEU A 314 7.88 9.86 -23.77
C LEU A 314 7.87 8.74 -24.82
N GLY A 315 9.02 8.45 -25.44
CA GLY A 315 9.16 7.35 -26.39
C GLY A 315 8.89 5.98 -25.75
N ALA A 316 9.46 5.73 -24.56
CA ALA A 316 9.19 4.51 -23.80
C ALA A 316 7.71 4.39 -23.41
N TYR A 317 7.11 5.49 -22.93
CA TYR A 317 5.68 5.54 -22.58
C TYR A 317 4.79 5.20 -23.78
N LEU A 318 5.02 5.81 -24.94
CA LEU A 318 4.24 5.58 -26.16
C LEU A 318 4.29 4.11 -26.59
N LEU A 319 5.48 3.52 -26.62
CA LEU A 319 5.66 2.13 -27.00
C LEU A 319 4.92 1.19 -26.04
N LEU A 320 5.16 1.34 -24.74
CA LEU A 320 4.55 0.50 -23.70
C LEU A 320 3.03 0.64 -23.62
N ALA A 321 2.48 1.84 -23.85
CA ALA A 321 1.03 2.07 -23.82
C ALA A 321 0.28 1.14 -24.77
N ARG A 322 0.89 0.81 -25.92
CA ARG A 322 0.32 -0.11 -26.91
C ARG A 322 0.69 -1.57 -26.64
N THR A 323 1.94 -1.84 -26.27
CA THR A 323 2.49 -3.21 -26.31
C THR A 323 2.49 -3.93 -24.98
N ALA A 324 2.67 -3.22 -23.87
CA ALA A 324 2.78 -3.78 -22.53
C ALA A 324 2.32 -2.76 -21.47
N PRO A 325 1.02 -2.39 -21.47
CA PRO A 325 0.47 -1.36 -20.61
C PRO A 325 0.61 -1.68 -19.11
N GLU A 326 0.84 -2.93 -18.74
CA GLU A 326 1.12 -3.36 -17.36
C GLU A 326 2.36 -2.70 -16.76
N PHE A 327 3.31 -2.26 -17.58
CA PHE A 327 4.49 -1.50 -17.14
C PHE A 327 4.18 -0.02 -16.84
N LEU A 328 3.03 0.50 -17.29
CA LEU A 328 2.62 1.89 -17.10
C LEU A 328 1.61 2.08 -15.97
N VAL A 329 1.24 0.99 -15.30
CA VAL A 329 0.37 1.01 -14.13
C VAL A 329 1.03 1.83 -13.03
N LYS A 330 0.26 2.71 -12.40
CA LYS A 330 0.75 3.53 -11.29
C LYS A 330 0.85 2.71 -10.01
N ASP A 331 1.76 3.10 -9.12
CA ASP A 331 1.85 2.57 -7.76
C ASP A 331 2.02 1.04 -7.66
N ILE A 332 2.76 0.44 -8.61
CA ILE A 332 3.13 -0.99 -8.56
C ILE A 332 4.07 -1.21 -7.36
N PRO A 333 3.72 -2.10 -6.40
CA PRO A 333 4.59 -2.37 -5.26
C PRO A 333 5.95 -2.95 -5.68
N PRO A 334 7.06 -2.61 -4.99
CA PRO A 334 8.40 -3.08 -5.35
C PRO A 334 8.61 -4.60 -5.36
N SER A 335 7.77 -5.37 -4.66
CA SER A 335 7.71 -6.85 -4.64
C SER A 335 7.12 -7.44 -5.92
N VAL A 336 6.37 -6.65 -6.69
CA VAL A 336 5.76 -7.10 -7.94
C VAL A 336 6.79 -6.96 -9.04
N THR A 337 7.70 -7.92 -9.11
CA THR A 337 8.77 -7.99 -10.11
C THR A 337 8.36 -8.80 -11.33
N TYR A 338 8.92 -8.49 -12.50
CA TYR A 338 8.63 -9.22 -13.73
C TYR A 338 8.90 -10.72 -13.55
N GLY A 339 7.94 -11.54 -13.96
CA GLY A 339 8.01 -13.00 -13.81
C GLY A 339 7.58 -13.54 -12.45
N SER A 340 7.28 -12.69 -11.47
CA SER A 340 6.65 -13.12 -10.22
C SER A 340 5.18 -13.51 -10.44
N VAL A 341 4.62 -14.30 -9.53
CA VAL A 341 3.19 -14.67 -9.54
C VAL A 341 2.26 -13.44 -9.47
N LEU A 342 2.66 -12.42 -8.72
CA LEU A 342 1.92 -11.16 -8.60
C LEU A 342 1.99 -10.30 -9.87
N TRP A 343 3.10 -10.37 -10.61
CA TRP A 343 3.23 -9.73 -11.93
C TRP A 343 2.35 -10.41 -12.98
N ALA A 344 2.33 -11.74 -12.99
CA ALA A 344 1.47 -12.49 -13.88
C ALA A 344 -0.01 -12.18 -13.62
N GLN A 345 -0.41 -12.05 -12.35
CA GLN A 345 -1.75 -11.59 -12.00
C GLN A 345 -2.04 -10.16 -12.48
N LEU A 346 -1.08 -9.24 -12.33
CA LEU A 346 -1.20 -7.88 -12.85
C LEU A 346 -1.40 -7.88 -14.38
N ALA A 347 -0.59 -8.65 -15.11
CA ALA A 347 -0.67 -8.77 -16.56
C ALA A 347 -2.03 -9.34 -17.01
N MET A 348 -2.56 -10.36 -16.31
CA MET A 348 -3.91 -10.88 -16.55
C MET A 348 -4.97 -9.78 -16.34
N ALA A 349 -4.89 -9.04 -15.24
CA ALA A 349 -5.84 -7.99 -14.90
C ALA A 349 -5.81 -6.83 -15.90
N VAL A 350 -4.62 -6.34 -16.25
CA VAL A 350 -4.41 -5.31 -17.27
C VAL A 350 -4.97 -5.79 -18.60
N GLY A 351 -4.60 -6.99 -19.05
CA GLY A 351 -5.05 -7.54 -20.31
C GLY A 351 -6.59 -7.59 -20.41
N LYS A 352 -7.28 -8.08 -19.37
CA LYS A 352 -8.75 -8.11 -19.34
C LYS A 352 -9.38 -6.73 -19.49
N ILE A 353 -8.83 -5.73 -18.80
CA ILE A 353 -9.34 -4.35 -18.86
C ILE A 353 -9.08 -3.73 -20.24
N GLU A 354 -7.89 -3.92 -20.78
CA GLU A 354 -7.47 -3.42 -22.10
C GLU A 354 -8.23 -4.08 -23.25
N ALA A 355 -8.62 -5.35 -23.11
CA ALA A 355 -9.42 -6.06 -24.10
C ALA A 355 -10.84 -5.49 -24.25
N GLN A 356 -11.40 -4.92 -23.17
CA GLN A 356 -12.70 -4.24 -23.23
C GLN A 356 -12.59 -2.81 -23.76
N ALA A 357 -11.54 -2.10 -23.36
CA ALA A 357 -11.34 -0.71 -23.74
C ALA A 357 -9.84 -0.37 -23.75
N PRO A 358 -9.19 -0.43 -24.94
CA PRO A 358 -7.78 -0.11 -25.06
C PRO A 358 -7.45 1.29 -24.55
N GLY A 359 -6.43 1.39 -23.70
CA GLY A 359 -5.96 2.61 -23.07
C GLY A 359 -6.65 2.94 -21.74
N ARG A 360 -7.60 2.13 -21.27
CA ARG A 360 -8.29 2.36 -19.98
C ARG A 360 -7.33 2.25 -18.79
N THR A 361 -6.33 1.36 -18.87
CA THR A 361 -5.35 1.20 -17.79
C THR A 361 -4.36 2.36 -17.72
N LEU A 362 -4.30 3.23 -18.73
CA LEU A 362 -3.45 4.42 -18.74
C LEU A 362 -3.90 5.39 -17.63
N GLY A 363 -3.16 5.35 -16.53
CA GLY A 363 -3.40 6.22 -15.37
C GLY A 363 -4.08 5.54 -14.18
N MET A 364 -4.44 4.25 -14.30
CA MET A 364 -4.93 3.46 -13.17
C MET A 364 -3.79 3.03 -12.24
N GLY A 365 -4.07 2.97 -10.94
CA GLY A 365 -3.16 2.39 -9.94
C GLY A 365 -3.28 0.87 -9.86
N TYR A 366 -2.26 0.20 -9.34
CA TYR A 366 -2.22 -1.26 -9.18
C TYR A 366 -3.46 -1.83 -8.48
N ALA A 367 -3.85 -1.25 -7.33
CA ALA A 367 -5.03 -1.70 -6.58
C ALA A 367 -6.34 -1.49 -7.35
N GLU A 368 -6.45 -0.40 -8.09
CA GLU A 368 -7.63 -0.09 -8.91
C GLU A 368 -7.79 -1.11 -10.04
N ILE A 369 -6.67 -1.51 -10.68
CA ILE A 369 -6.66 -2.52 -11.73
C ILE A 369 -7.16 -3.86 -11.22
N LEU A 370 -6.61 -4.35 -10.10
CA LEU A 370 -7.02 -5.64 -9.55
C LEU A 370 -8.51 -5.65 -9.20
N LEU A 371 -9.00 -4.58 -8.56
CA LEU A 371 -10.42 -4.42 -8.20
C LEU A 371 -11.35 -4.22 -9.40
N THR A 372 -10.83 -3.70 -10.51
CA THR A 372 -11.60 -3.49 -11.74
C THR A 372 -11.72 -4.79 -12.51
N ALA A 373 -10.60 -5.48 -12.72
CA ALA A 373 -10.55 -6.78 -13.38
C ALA A 373 -11.40 -7.83 -12.65
N GLU A 374 -11.45 -7.77 -11.32
CA GLU A 374 -12.33 -8.57 -10.45
C GLU A 374 -13.82 -8.52 -10.86
N LYS A 375 -14.29 -7.38 -11.38
CA LYS A 375 -15.71 -7.17 -11.71
C LYS A 375 -16.04 -7.54 -13.15
N LEU A 376 -15.04 -7.82 -13.98
CA LEU A 376 -15.24 -8.12 -15.38
C LEU A 376 -15.70 -9.59 -15.54
N PRO A 377 -16.63 -9.88 -16.47
CA PRO A 377 -17.03 -11.25 -16.75
C PRO A 377 -15.85 -12.05 -17.32
N ARG A 378 -15.85 -13.36 -17.08
CA ARG A 378 -14.91 -14.29 -17.73
C ARG A 378 -15.52 -14.76 -19.04
N ASP A 379 -14.91 -14.36 -20.15
CA ASP A 379 -15.25 -14.73 -21.53
C ASP A 379 -14.06 -15.39 -22.24
N GLU A 380 -14.24 -15.84 -23.49
CA GLU A 380 -13.20 -16.51 -24.29
C GLU A 380 -11.94 -15.65 -24.46
N VAL A 381 -12.13 -14.32 -24.59
CA VAL A 381 -11.02 -13.37 -24.71
C VAL A 381 -10.23 -13.30 -23.40
N SER A 382 -10.92 -13.25 -22.26
CA SER A 382 -10.30 -13.29 -20.93
C SER A 382 -9.52 -14.59 -20.70
N GLU A 383 -10.06 -15.73 -21.12
CA GLU A 383 -9.36 -17.03 -21.01
C GLU A 383 -8.08 -17.07 -21.85
N GLN A 384 -8.11 -16.49 -23.05
CA GLN A 384 -6.93 -16.39 -23.90
C GLN A 384 -5.86 -15.48 -23.28
N ILE A 385 -6.25 -14.36 -22.67
CA ILE A 385 -5.33 -13.45 -21.96
C ILE A 385 -4.68 -14.14 -20.77
N GLU A 386 -5.49 -14.84 -19.97
CA GLU A 386 -5.02 -15.64 -18.84
C GLU A 386 -4.03 -16.71 -19.30
N TYR A 387 -4.34 -17.43 -20.38
CA TYR A 387 -3.45 -18.42 -20.99
C TYR A 387 -2.09 -17.80 -21.37
N GLN A 388 -2.08 -16.64 -22.04
CA GLN A 388 -0.83 -16.00 -22.46
C GLN A 388 0.01 -15.54 -21.27
N ALA A 389 -0.60 -14.89 -20.28
CA ALA A 389 0.10 -14.44 -19.08
C ALA A 389 0.66 -15.62 -18.28
N LEU A 390 -0.11 -16.70 -18.15
CA LEU A 390 0.33 -17.93 -17.48
C LEU A 390 1.50 -18.60 -18.21
N LYS A 391 1.47 -18.62 -19.55
CA LYS A 391 2.57 -19.15 -20.37
C LYS A 391 3.87 -18.37 -20.13
N VAL A 392 3.79 -17.03 -20.07
CA VAL A 392 4.97 -16.17 -19.80
C VAL A 392 5.51 -16.40 -18.39
N TRP A 393 4.61 -16.50 -17.41
CA TRP A 393 4.99 -16.80 -16.03
C TRP A 393 5.65 -18.18 -15.91
N ASP A 394 5.07 -19.21 -16.52
CA ASP A 394 5.60 -20.58 -16.44
C ASP A 394 6.98 -20.72 -17.10
N ALA A 395 7.20 -20.04 -18.23
CA ALA A 395 8.52 -19.98 -18.87
C ALA A 395 9.55 -19.31 -17.92
N THR A 396 9.16 -18.22 -17.26
CA THR A 396 10.04 -17.51 -16.31
C THR A 396 10.33 -18.34 -15.06
N ARG A 397 9.32 -19.08 -14.57
CA ARG A 397 9.45 -20.05 -13.49
C ARG A 397 10.49 -21.08 -13.89
N LYS A 398 10.31 -21.74 -15.04
CA LYS A 398 11.13 -22.85 -15.58
C LYS A 398 12.53 -22.48 -16.10
N PHE A 399 12.98 -21.24 -15.93
CA PHE A 399 14.26 -20.77 -16.48
C PHE A 399 14.37 -20.89 -18.01
N GLU A 400 13.24 -20.90 -18.70
CA GLU A 400 13.20 -21.06 -20.17
C GLU A 400 13.21 -19.67 -20.83
N THR A 401 14.27 -19.38 -21.60
CA THR A 401 14.40 -18.12 -22.34
C THR A 401 13.70 -18.13 -23.70
N THR A 402 13.19 -19.29 -24.15
CA THR A 402 12.54 -19.46 -25.46
C THR A 402 11.31 -20.34 -25.37
N ALA A 403 10.13 -19.73 -25.51
CA ALA A 403 8.85 -20.43 -25.66
C ALA A 403 8.65 -20.98 -27.09
N ALA A 404 9.66 -21.66 -27.64
CA ALA A 404 9.72 -22.06 -29.05
C ALA A 404 8.70 -23.16 -29.42
N GLN A 405 8.14 -23.86 -28.44
CA GLN A 405 7.05 -24.81 -28.65
C GLN A 405 5.77 -24.30 -27.96
N THR A 406 4.63 -24.43 -28.64
CA THR A 406 3.33 -24.24 -28.01
C THR A 406 3.19 -25.27 -26.90
N PRO A 407 3.06 -24.87 -25.62
CA PRO A 407 2.94 -25.82 -24.52
C PRO A 407 1.73 -26.73 -24.74
N SER A 408 1.86 -28.01 -24.34
CA SER A 408 0.72 -28.92 -24.39
C SER A 408 -0.39 -28.48 -23.42
N SER A 409 -1.61 -28.99 -23.60
CA SER A 409 -2.71 -28.75 -22.64
C SER A 409 -2.30 -29.16 -21.22
N ASP A 410 -1.58 -30.29 -21.09
CA ASP A 410 -1.10 -30.79 -19.81
C ASP A 410 -0.02 -29.90 -19.19
N ASP A 411 0.85 -29.29 -20.01
CA ASP A 411 1.83 -28.31 -19.54
C ASP A 411 1.15 -27.07 -18.95
N MET A 412 0.11 -26.58 -19.63
CA MET A 412 -0.64 -25.41 -19.18
C MET A 412 -1.49 -25.72 -17.95
N GLU A 413 -2.00 -26.94 -17.81
CA GLU A 413 -2.70 -27.38 -16.61
C GLU A 413 -1.76 -27.46 -15.40
N ARG A 414 -0.54 -27.97 -15.60
CA ARG A 414 0.52 -27.94 -14.58
C ARG A 414 0.92 -26.52 -14.22
N ALA A 415 1.08 -25.64 -15.20
CA ALA A 415 1.38 -24.23 -14.96
C ALA A 415 0.26 -23.57 -14.14
N ARG A 416 -0.99 -23.80 -14.50
CA ARG A 416 -2.16 -23.31 -13.77
C ARG A 416 -2.15 -23.80 -12.33
N THR A 417 -1.95 -25.09 -12.12
CA THR A 417 -1.89 -25.69 -10.78
C THR A 417 -0.79 -25.04 -9.94
N ALA A 418 0.42 -24.93 -10.49
CA ALA A 418 1.55 -24.30 -9.80
C ALA A 418 1.30 -22.81 -9.49
N PHE A 419 0.66 -22.07 -10.42
CA PHE A 419 0.30 -20.67 -10.21
C PHE A 419 -0.68 -20.52 -9.03
N ASN A 420 -1.68 -21.39 -8.96
CA ASN A 420 -2.69 -21.38 -7.91
C ASN A 420 -2.10 -21.76 -6.56
N GLU A 421 -1.28 -22.82 -6.54
CA GLU A 421 -0.55 -23.24 -5.34
C GLU A 421 0.36 -22.11 -4.82
N HIS A 422 1.01 -21.36 -5.70
CA HIS A 422 1.85 -20.23 -5.30
C HIS A 422 1.01 -19.09 -4.69
N LEU A 423 -0.09 -18.70 -5.33
CA LEU A 423 -1.00 -17.67 -4.78
C LEU A 423 -1.63 -18.11 -3.45
N ASP A 424 -2.08 -19.36 -3.35
CA ASP A 424 -2.65 -19.92 -2.13
C ASP A 424 -1.61 -20.03 -1.02
N SER A 425 -0.36 -20.33 -1.37
CA SER A 425 0.75 -20.31 -0.42
C SER A 425 0.98 -18.91 0.13
N LEU A 426 0.97 -17.86 -0.71
CA LEU A 426 1.10 -16.48 -0.22
C LEU A 426 -0.04 -16.07 0.72
N LYS A 427 -1.27 -16.45 0.37
CA LYS A 427 -2.44 -16.25 1.24
C LYS A 427 -2.30 -16.99 2.58
N THR A 428 -1.90 -18.27 2.52
CA THR A 428 -1.68 -19.11 3.70
C THR A 428 -0.54 -18.56 4.57
N THR A 429 0.52 -18.06 3.95
CA THR A 429 1.65 -17.41 4.61
C THR A 429 1.22 -16.22 5.43
N SER A 430 0.36 -15.36 4.85
CA SER A 430 -0.24 -14.23 5.56
C SER A 430 -0.97 -14.70 6.82
N VAL A 431 -1.80 -15.76 6.72
CA VAL A 431 -2.50 -16.39 7.85
C VAL A 431 -1.55 -16.92 8.93
N LEU A 432 -0.55 -17.68 8.51
CA LEU A 432 0.39 -18.34 9.41
C LEU A 432 1.20 -17.34 10.23
N LEU A 433 1.76 -16.32 9.58
CA LEU A 433 2.61 -15.31 10.22
C LEU A 433 1.85 -14.37 11.16
N GLN A 434 0.53 -14.30 11.05
CA GLN A 434 -0.30 -13.53 11.98
C GLN A 434 -0.84 -14.34 13.14
N THR A 435 -0.46 -15.61 13.24
CA THR A 435 -0.88 -16.45 14.37
C THR A 435 -0.38 -15.79 15.66
N PRO A 436 -1.28 -15.35 16.55
CA PRO A 436 -0.87 -14.65 17.76
C PRO A 436 -0.14 -15.64 18.68
N ILE A 437 0.95 -15.18 19.26
CA ILE A 437 1.69 -15.95 20.25
C ILE A 437 0.97 -15.74 21.60
N PRO A 438 0.49 -16.82 22.24
CA PRO A 438 -0.33 -16.68 23.44
C PRO A 438 0.49 -16.16 24.62
N SER A 439 -0.20 -15.60 25.62
CA SER A 439 0.39 -15.20 26.90
C SER A 439 -0.29 -15.96 28.03
N ARG A 440 0.48 -16.77 28.76
CA ARG A 440 -0.07 -17.58 29.86
C ARG A 440 -0.66 -16.71 30.97
N LYS A 441 -0.03 -15.57 31.25
CA LYS A 441 -0.54 -14.55 32.19
C LYS A 441 -1.86 -13.95 31.72
N ALA A 442 -1.96 -13.56 30.45
CA ALA A 442 -3.20 -12.99 29.92
C ALA A 442 -4.36 -14.00 30.00
N ASP A 443 -4.11 -15.27 29.64
CA ASP A 443 -5.08 -16.35 29.73
C ASP A 443 -5.51 -16.61 31.18
N GLY A 444 -4.55 -16.67 32.11
CA GLY A 444 -4.82 -16.86 33.55
C GLY A 444 -5.66 -15.73 34.13
N LEU A 445 -5.32 -14.47 33.81
CA LEU A 445 -6.10 -13.30 34.23
C LEU A 445 -7.50 -13.29 33.63
N ALA A 446 -7.66 -13.69 32.37
CA ALA A 446 -8.97 -13.78 31.72
C ALA A 446 -9.87 -14.83 32.41
N GLN A 447 -9.32 -16.00 32.72
CA GLN A 447 -10.03 -17.08 33.40
C GLN A 447 -10.44 -16.66 34.83
N LEU A 448 -9.55 -15.99 35.56
CA LEU A 448 -9.84 -15.47 36.91
C LEU A 448 -10.91 -14.37 36.88
N LYS A 449 -10.83 -13.41 35.96
CA LYS A 449 -11.86 -12.36 35.80
C LYS A 449 -13.24 -12.94 35.48
N ALA A 450 -13.29 -13.98 34.65
CA ALA A 450 -14.54 -14.65 34.32
C ALA A 450 -15.13 -15.42 35.52
N ALA A 451 -14.29 -16.10 36.31
CA ALA A 451 -14.72 -16.86 37.48
C ALA A 451 -15.10 -15.98 38.69
N PHE A 452 -14.52 -14.77 38.77
CA PHE A 452 -14.65 -13.85 39.90
C PHE A 452 -14.89 -12.39 39.45
N PRO A 453 -16.03 -12.08 38.80
CA PRO A 453 -16.30 -10.75 38.22
C PRO A 453 -16.44 -9.61 39.24
N GLY A 454 -16.59 -9.91 40.53
CA GLY A 454 -16.73 -8.94 41.62
C GLY A 454 -15.45 -8.68 42.43
N ILE A 455 -14.33 -9.30 42.07
CA ILE A 455 -13.04 -9.10 42.75
C ILE A 455 -12.22 -8.05 42.00
N ASP A 456 -11.56 -7.14 42.72
CA ASP A 456 -10.58 -6.23 42.13
C ASP A 456 -9.47 -7.06 41.45
N PRO A 457 -9.27 -6.94 40.12
CA PRO A 457 -8.26 -7.71 39.40
C PRO A 457 -6.84 -7.60 39.96
N LYS A 458 -6.51 -6.52 40.67
CA LYS A 458 -5.20 -6.38 41.33
C LYS A 458 -4.97 -7.46 42.38
N LEU A 459 -6.02 -7.97 43.02
CA LEU A 459 -5.92 -9.01 44.03
C LEU A 459 -5.51 -10.37 43.45
N PHE A 460 -5.70 -10.60 42.13
CA PHE A 460 -5.29 -11.85 41.49
C PHE A 460 -3.76 -12.03 41.46
N GLU A 461 -3.00 -10.95 41.54
CA GLU A 461 -1.53 -10.95 41.48
C GLU A 461 -0.87 -10.81 42.87
N VAL A 462 -1.66 -10.65 43.94
CA VAL A 462 -1.13 -10.48 45.31
C VAL A 462 -0.70 -11.82 45.89
N ARG A 463 0.53 -11.93 46.39
CA ARG A 463 1.07 -13.14 47.05
C ARG A 463 0.57 -13.29 48.49
N ASN A 464 -0.66 -13.74 48.66
CA ASN A 464 -1.30 -13.94 49.96
C ASN A 464 -1.91 -15.34 50.15
N ILE A 465 -1.60 -16.29 49.25
CA ILE A 465 -2.01 -17.69 49.32
C ILE A 465 -0.79 -18.56 49.65
N GLN A 466 -0.94 -19.52 50.56
CA GLN A 466 0.11 -20.47 50.93
C GLN A 466 -0.39 -21.90 50.77
N GLN A 467 0.48 -22.81 50.34
CA GLN A 467 0.18 -24.24 50.37
C GLN A 467 0.35 -24.76 51.79
N ALA A 468 -0.67 -25.45 52.29
CA ALA A 468 -0.68 -26.04 53.63
C ALA A 468 -1.06 -27.51 53.55
N ARG A 469 -0.36 -28.35 54.32
CA ARG A 469 -0.77 -29.73 54.57
C ARG A 469 -1.73 -29.76 55.75
N LEU A 470 -2.97 -30.15 55.50
CA LEU A 470 -4.05 -30.23 56.48
C LEU A 470 -4.25 -31.68 56.94
N ARG A 471 -3.20 -32.30 57.47
CA ARG A 471 -3.27 -33.63 58.07
C ARG A 471 -3.55 -33.53 59.57
N GLU A 472 -4.55 -34.26 60.04
CA GLU A 472 -4.91 -34.32 61.46
C GLU A 472 -3.70 -34.77 62.30
N GLY A 473 -3.31 -33.95 63.28
CA GLY A 473 -2.16 -34.18 64.16
C GLY A 473 -0.78 -33.74 63.65
N ARG A 474 -0.62 -33.34 62.37
CA ARG A 474 0.65 -32.82 61.81
C ARG A 474 0.43 -31.73 60.72
N PRO A 475 -0.10 -30.55 61.08
CA PRO A 475 -0.22 -29.44 60.14
C PRO A 475 1.16 -28.91 59.72
N GLY A 476 1.34 -28.62 58.43
CA GLY A 476 2.59 -28.08 57.90
C GLY A 476 2.34 -26.99 56.87
N LEU A 477 3.17 -25.95 56.86
CA LEU A 477 3.15 -24.89 55.84
C LEU A 477 4.31 -25.10 54.88
N HIS A 478 4.03 -25.08 53.58
CA HIS A 478 5.08 -25.10 52.56
C HIS A 478 5.63 -23.68 52.37
N PRO A 479 6.94 -23.52 52.15
CA PRO A 479 7.53 -22.22 51.88
C PRO A 479 7.08 -21.67 50.51
N GLY A 480 6.99 -20.33 50.41
CA GLY A 480 6.67 -19.62 49.17
C GLY A 480 5.20 -19.24 49.02
N MET A 481 4.87 -17.97 49.28
CA MET A 481 3.53 -17.43 49.03
C MET A 481 3.27 -17.31 47.53
N ARG A 482 2.04 -17.61 47.11
CA ARG A 482 1.53 -17.51 45.74
C ARG A 482 0.36 -16.54 45.65
N SER A 483 0.12 -16.04 44.45
CA SER A 483 -1.13 -15.38 44.08
C SER A 483 -2.11 -16.35 43.42
N MET A 484 -3.38 -15.96 43.26
CA MET A 484 -4.35 -16.76 42.50
C MET A 484 -3.88 -16.99 41.07
N LEU A 485 -3.26 -15.96 40.47
CA LEU A 485 -2.70 -16.04 39.13
C LEU A 485 -1.55 -17.04 39.05
N ASP A 486 -0.62 -17.03 40.01
CA ASP A 486 0.49 -17.98 40.01
C ASP A 486 -0.02 -19.42 40.04
N ILE A 487 -1.00 -19.73 40.89
CA ILE A 487 -1.58 -21.07 41.02
C ILE A 487 -2.25 -21.51 39.71
N VAL A 488 -3.06 -20.64 39.10
CA VAL A 488 -3.74 -20.92 37.83
C VAL A 488 -2.77 -21.07 36.67
N MET A 489 -1.71 -20.25 36.66
CA MET A 489 -0.65 -20.36 35.67
C MET A 489 0.08 -21.67 35.87
N GLU A 490 0.68 -21.93 37.04
CA GLU A 490 1.47 -23.11 37.38
C GLU A 490 0.74 -24.42 37.04
N GLY A 491 -0.54 -24.54 37.42
CA GLY A 491 -1.36 -25.72 37.13
C GLY A 491 -0.92 -26.97 37.91
N VAL A 492 -0.24 -26.79 39.05
CA VAL A 492 0.20 -27.87 39.93
C VAL A 492 -1.00 -28.60 40.54
N LYS A 493 -1.06 -29.92 40.38
CA LYS A 493 -2.05 -30.75 41.09
C LYS A 493 -1.62 -30.92 42.54
N LEU A 494 -2.48 -30.55 43.47
CA LEU A 494 -2.27 -30.77 44.89
C LEU A 494 -2.43 -32.26 45.24
N GLY A 495 -1.67 -32.72 46.23
CA GLY A 495 -1.90 -34.01 46.86
C GLY A 495 -3.18 -33.99 47.72
N PRO A 496 -3.71 -35.16 48.12
CA PRO A 496 -4.99 -35.25 48.86
C PRO A 496 -4.97 -34.59 50.25
N GLU A 497 -3.79 -34.33 50.82
CA GLU A 497 -3.63 -33.66 52.13
C GLU A 497 -3.25 -32.17 51.99
N ASP A 498 -2.91 -31.70 50.79
CA ASP A 498 -2.37 -30.36 50.57
C ASP A 498 -3.47 -29.43 50.02
N HIS A 499 -3.57 -28.23 50.58
CA HIS A 499 -4.62 -27.26 50.27
C HIS A 499 -4.03 -25.86 50.14
N TRP A 500 -4.64 -25.04 49.29
CA TRP A 500 -4.33 -23.60 49.25
C TRP A 500 -5.12 -22.87 50.33
N ILE A 501 -4.42 -22.11 51.19
CA ILE A 501 -5.04 -21.31 52.25
C ILE A 501 -4.65 -19.84 52.11
N SER A 502 -5.53 -18.94 52.55
CA SER A 502 -5.23 -17.50 52.62
C SER A 502 -5.75 -16.89 53.91
N LYS A 503 -5.01 -15.92 54.46
CA LYS A 503 -5.46 -15.08 55.58
C LYS A 503 -6.18 -13.80 55.10
N ASP A 504 -6.20 -13.55 53.80
CA ASP A 504 -6.81 -12.35 53.22
C ASP A 504 -8.30 -12.58 52.95
N LYS A 505 -9.15 -12.00 53.79
CA LYS A 505 -10.61 -12.14 53.71
C LYS A 505 -11.23 -11.54 52.44
N ARG A 506 -10.46 -10.76 51.66
CA ARG A 506 -10.92 -10.22 50.38
C ARG A 506 -10.94 -11.30 49.28
N LEU A 507 -10.24 -12.42 49.48
CA LEU A 507 -10.19 -13.53 48.53
C LEU A 507 -11.20 -14.62 48.91
N PRO A 508 -12.05 -15.07 47.97
CA PRO A 508 -12.93 -16.22 48.18
C PRO A 508 -12.14 -17.52 47.97
N ILE A 509 -11.22 -17.81 48.88
CA ILE A 509 -10.25 -18.91 48.75
C ILE A 509 -10.95 -20.27 48.59
N ASP A 510 -12.04 -20.53 49.32
CA ASP A 510 -12.76 -21.81 49.24
C ASP A 510 -13.37 -22.04 47.85
N LYS A 511 -13.99 -20.99 47.29
CA LYS A 511 -14.54 -21.04 45.93
C LYS A 511 -13.42 -21.21 44.89
N PHE A 512 -12.28 -20.55 45.11
CA PHE A 512 -11.11 -20.71 44.25
C PHE A 512 -10.57 -22.13 44.25
N CYS A 513 -10.33 -22.73 45.42
CA CYS A 513 -9.88 -24.11 45.56
C CYS A 513 -10.85 -25.09 44.91
N ALA A 514 -12.16 -24.95 45.17
CA ALA A 514 -13.16 -25.83 44.56
C ALA A 514 -13.19 -25.76 43.03
N LEU A 515 -13.02 -24.56 42.44
CA LEU A 515 -12.95 -24.40 40.98
C LEU A 515 -11.63 -24.94 40.41
N TYR A 516 -10.52 -24.74 41.12
CA TYR A 516 -9.20 -25.23 40.73
C TYR A 516 -9.12 -26.76 40.75
N GLU A 517 -9.57 -27.40 41.84
CA GLU A 517 -9.62 -28.86 41.99
C GLU A 517 -10.56 -29.52 40.98
N ALA A 518 -11.68 -28.86 40.65
CA ALA A 518 -12.59 -29.30 39.59
C ALA A 518 -12.01 -29.13 38.17
N GLY A 519 -10.77 -28.64 38.03
CA GLY A 519 -10.12 -28.39 36.74
C GLY A 519 -10.73 -27.23 35.95
N LYS A 520 -11.56 -26.39 36.58
CA LYS A 520 -12.20 -25.23 35.94
C LYS A 520 -11.29 -24.00 35.90
N LEU A 521 -10.19 -24.02 36.67
CA LEU A 521 -9.14 -23.00 36.69
C LEU A 521 -7.80 -23.67 36.43
N GLY A 522 -7.08 -23.23 35.39
CA GLY A 522 -5.80 -23.80 34.98
C GLY A 522 -5.54 -23.56 33.50
N VAL A 523 -4.41 -22.93 33.18
CA VAL A 523 -4.07 -22.54 31.80
C VAL A 523 -2.82 -23.21 31.24
N ALA A 524 -2.02 -23.89 32.08
CA ALA A 524 -0.71 -24.44 31.72
C ALA A 524 -0.70 -25.29 30.43
N THR A 525 -1.55 -26.31 30.36
CA THR A 525 -1.59 -27.26 29.23
C THR A 525 -2.14 -26.58 27.97
N ALA A 526 -3.26 -25.86 28.08
CA ALA A 526 -3.87 -25.16 26.96
C ALA A 526 -2.93 -24.10 26.37
N PHE A 527 -2.24 -23.34 27.22
CA PHE A 527 -1.21 -22.39 26.83
C PHE A 527 -0.08 -23.08 26.06
N LYS A 528 0.49 -24.17 26.57
CA LYS A 528 1.62 -24.86 25.90
C LYS A 528 1.20 -25.37 24.52
N THR A 529 0.01 -25.98 24.40
CA THR A 529 -0.52 -26.43 23.12
C THR A 529 -0.72 -25.27 22.14
N ALA A 530 -1.31 -24.16 22.60
CA ALA A 530 -1.51 -22.96 21.77
C ALA A 530 -0.17 -22.33 21.36
N TYR A 531 0.81 -22.28 22.26
CA TYR A 531 2.15 -21.76 22.01
C TYR A 531 2.88 -22.61 20.96
N ASP A 532 2.87 -23.93 21.11
CA ASP A 532 3.51 -24.82 20.13
C ASP A 532 2.85 -24.72 18.76
N SER A 533 1.52 -24.59 18.71
CA SER A 533 0.79 -24.34 17.47
C SER A 533 1.18 -23.00 16.84
N ALA A 534 1.31 -21.93 17.63
CA ALA A 534 1.71 -20.62 17.15
C ALA A 534 3.15 -20.65 16.62
N ILE A 535 4.10 -21.22 17.35
CA ILE A 535 5.49 -21.36 16.90
C ILE A 535 5.56 -22.17 15.61
N ASN A 536 4.86 -23.30 15.51
CA ASN A 536 4.86 -24.09 14.27
C ASN A 536 4.23 -23.32 13.09
N ALA A 537 3.21 -22.50 13.34
CA ALA A 537 2.63 -21.63 12.30
C ALA A 537 3.65 -20.59 11.82
N HIS A 538 4.35 -19.92 12.74
CA HIS A 538 5.43 -18.98 12.41
C HIS A 538 6.56 -19.64 11.62
N GLN A 539 6.98 -20.85 12.01
CA GLN A 539 7.97 -21.64 11.28
C GLN A 539 7.54 -21.86 9.82
N GLN A 540 6.31 -22.33 9.59
CA GLN A 540 5.78 -22.54 8.25
C GLN A 540 5.65 -21.22 7.47
N GLY A 541 5.19 -20.16 8.13
CA GLY A 541 5.08 -18.83 7.55
C GLY A 541 6.42 -18.31 7.03
N HIS A 542 7.46 -18.32 7.87
CA HIS A 542 8.79 -17.87 7.46
C HIS A 542 9.39 -18.76 6.37
N GLN A 543 9.17 -20.08 6.41
CA GLN A 543 9.57 -20.97 5.32
C GLN A 543 8.97 -20.55 3.98
N ASN A 544 7.67 -20.23 3.97
CA ASN A 544 6.98 -19.80 2.75
C ASN A 544 7.49 -18.44 2.25
N VAL A 545 7.76 -17.48 3.15
CA VAL A 545 8.35 -16.19 2.77
C VAL A 545 9.69 -16.39 2.10
N VAL A 546 10.60 -17.18 2.69
CA VAL A 546 11.93 -17.42 2.10
C VAL A 546 11.80 -18.02 0.69
N ARG A 547 10.95 -19.05 0.52
CA ARG A 547 10.71 -19.67 -0.81
C ARG A 547 10.14 -18.67 -1.81
N HIS A 548 9.20 -17.84 -1.39
CA HIS A 548 8.67 -16.77 -2.23
C HIS A 548 9.75 -15.78 -2.63
N LEU A 549 10.55 -15.27 -1.69
CA LEU A 549 11.60 -14.30 -2.00
C LEU A 549 12.62 -14.87 -2.98
N ILE A 550 13.05 -16.13 -2.81
CA ILE A 550 13.94 -16.80 -3.77
C ILE A 550 13.30 -16.84 -5.16
N SER A 551 12.01 -17.19 -5.27
CA SER A 551 11.31 -17.24 -6.56
C SER A 551 11.20 -15.89 -7.29
N THR A 552 11.32 -14.77 -6.57
CA THR A 552 11.25 -13.41 -7.12
C THR A 552 12.60 -12.84 -7.53
N LEU A 553 13.71 -13.55 -7.27
CA LEU A 553 15.05 -13.09 -7.62
C LEU A 553 15.30 -13.11 -9.13
N PRO A 554 16.25 -12.29 -9.62
CA PRO A 554 16.77 -12.42 -10.97
C PRO A 554 17.25 -13.84 -11.28
N LEU A 555 17.14 -14.24 -12.55
CA LEU A 555 17.43 -15.59 -13.01
C LEU A 555 18.80 -16.11 -12.55
N GLU A 556 19.84 -15.32 -12.76
CA GLU A 556 21.22 -15.66 -12.38
C GLU A 556 21.36 -15.93 -10.87
N ASP A 557 20.67 -15.14 -10.05
CA ASP A 557 20.70 -15.28 -8.59
C ASP A 557 19.91 -16.51 -8.11
N ARG A 558 18.81 -16.84 -8.80
CA ARG A 558 18.07 -18.10 -8.57
C ARG A 558 18.93 -19.30 -8.91
N GLU A 559 19.61 -19.31 -10.05
CA GLU A 559 20.53 -20.37 -10.45
C GLU A 559 21.72 -20.50 -9.48
N ASN A 560 22.21 -19.36 -8.95
CA ASN A 560 23.27 -19.35 -7.95
C ASN A 560 22.86 -20.07 -6.66
N LEU A 561 21.61 -19.93 -6.23
CA LEU A 561 21.06 -20.62 -5.05
C LEU A 561 20.70 -22.09 -5.33
N GLU A 562 20.23 -22.38 -6.54
CA GLU A 562 19.83 -23.72 -6.95
C GLU A 562 21.04 -24.65 -7.15
N PHE A 563 22.03 -24.20 -7.93
CA PHE A 563 23.11 -25.07 -8.41
C PHE A 563 24.46 -24.87 -7.71
N GLY A 564 24.64 -23.76 -6.98
CA GLY A 564 25.90 -23.48 -6.29
C GLY A 564 26.06 -24.23 -4.96
N LYS A 565 27.31 -24.39 -4.50
CA LYS A 565 27.61 -24.92 -3.16
C LYS A 565 27.17 -23.90 -2.10
N LEU A 566 26.33 -24.30 -1.14
CA LEU A 566 25.84 -23.41 -0.09
C LEU A 566 26.62 -23.51 1.22
N GLU A 567 26.84 -22.36 1.82
CA GLU A 567 27.28 -22.21 3.19
C GLU A 567 26.44 -21.14 3.89
N PHE A 568 26.06 -21.40 5.14
CA PHE A 568 25.09 -20.59 5.87
C PHE A 568 25.73 -19.92 7.07
N PHE A 569 25.37 -18.65 7.28
CA PHE A 569 25.85 -17.88 8.41
C PHE A 569 24.72 -17.13 9.10
N HIS A 570 24.75 -17.09 10.42
CA HIS A 570 23.77 -16.41 11.25
C HIS A 570 24.49 -15.51 12.25
N THR A 571 23.93 -14.32 12.48
CA THR A 571 24.59 -13.28 13.25
C THR A 571 23.72 -12.84 14.42
N ASN A 572 24.27 -12.90 15.62
CA ASN A 572 23.68 -12.37 16.86
C ASN A 572 24.55 -11.23 17.41
N GLN A 573 23.96 -10.35 18.21
CA GLN A 573 24.69 -9.32 18.95
C GLN A 573 24.58 -9.56 20.45
N TYR A 574 25.67 -9.32 21.17
CA TYR A 574 25.78 -9.52 22.61
C TYR A 574 26.35 -8.27 23.27
N THR A 575 25.86 -7.92 24.46
CA THR A 575 26.45 -6.89 25.30
C THR A 575 27.53 -7.53 26.19
N ILE A 576 28.75 -7.01 26.09
CA ILE A 576 29.88 -7.38 26.95
C ILE A 576 29.86 -6.45 28.18
N ALA A 577 29.95 -7.04 29.37
CA ALA A 577 30.06 -6.28 30.61
C ALA A 577 31.42 -5.57 30.73
N GLY A 578 31.52 -4.58 31.64
CA GLY A 578 32.78 -3.87 31.91
C GLY A 578 33.82 -4.69 32.68
N ASP A 579 33.46 -5.88 33.17
CA ASP A 579 34.32 -6.78 33.91
C ASP A 579 34.70 -8.03 33.09
N LEU A 580 35.77 -8.72 33.51
CA LEU A 580 36.36 -9.87 32.79
C LEU A 580 35.65 -11.21 33.04
N PHE A 581 34.68 -11.29 33.96
CA PHE A 581 34.11 -12.55 34.43
C PHE A 581 32.63 -12.73 34.05
N THR A 582 31.93 -11.66 33.71
CA THR A 582 30.54 -11.70 33.26
C THR A 582 30.48 -12.11 31.78
N PRO A 583 29.83 -13.24 31.45
CA PRO A 583 29.70 -13.68 30.06
C PRO A 583 28.84 -12.70 29.24
N PRO A 584 29.06 -12.56 27.92
CA PRO A 584 28.27 -11.67 27.07
C PRO A 584 26.78 -12.04 27.11
N ALA A 585 25.93 -11.06 27.38
CA ALA A 585 24.47 -11.23 27.40
C ALA A 585 23.90 -10.96 26.01
N LEU A 586 22.92 -11.75 25.56
CA LEU A 586 22.27 -11.54 24.26
C LEU A 586 21.60 -10.15 24.21
N HIS A 587 21.98 -9.33 23.24
CA HIS A 587 21.50 -7.96 23.03
C HIS A 587 20.52 -7.86 21.85
N VAL A 588 20.85 -8.50 20.73
CA VAL A 588 19.96 -8.63 19.58
C VAL A 588 20.04 -10.06 19.07
N ARG A 589 18.88 -10.71 19.00
CA ARG A 589 18.74 -12.00 18.33
C ARG A 589 18.57 -11.77 16.84
N GLY A 590 19.42 -12.42 16.04
CA GLY A 590 19.41 -12.30 14.60
C GLY A 590 18.09 -12.77 14.00
N HIS A 591 17.60 -12.03 13.02
CA HIS A 591 16.43 -12.39 12.21
C HIS A 591 16.79 -12.63 10.75
N THR A 592 18.08 -12.80 10.48
CA THR A 592 18.62 -12.88 9.14
C THR A 592 19.47 -14.14 8.97
N LEU A 593 19.58 -14.55 7.71
CA LEU A 593 20.46 -15.63 7.29
C LEU A 593 21.28 -15.14 6.11
N GLU A 594 22.60 -15.25 6.22
CA GLU A 594 23.49 -15.06 5.08
C GLU A 594 23.71 -16.42 4.40
N VAL A 595 23.44 -16.48 3.10
CA VAL A 595 23.66 -17.65 2.25
C VAL A 595 24.79 -17.33 1.29
N LYS A 596 25.95 -17.90 1.55
CA LYS A 596 27.06 -17.89 0.59
C LYS A 596 26.84 -19.00 -0.41
N THR A 597 26.97 -18.69 -1.68
CA THR A 597 27.00 -19.67 -2.76
C THR A 597 28.30 -19.58 -3.56
N THR A 598 28.77 -20.72 -4.03
CA THR A 598 29.90 -20.81 -4.97
C THR A 598 29.46 -21.63 -6.17
N ARG A 599 29.38 -20.99 -7.35
CA ARG A 599 29.03 -21.60 -8.63
C ARG A 599 30.06 -21.17 -9.68
N ASP A 600 30.62 -22.11 -10.43
CA ASP A 600 31.61 -21.83 -11.49
C ASP A 600 32.79 -20.94 -11.02
N GLY A 601 33.22 -21.10 -9.78
CA GLY A 601 34.27 -20.29 -9.15
C GLY A 601 33.84 -18.88 -8.70
N GLN A 602 32.63 -18.44 -9.05
CA GLN A 602 32.07 -17.17 -8.58
C GLN A 602 31.43 -17.35 -7.20
N VAL A 603 31.73 -16.42 -6.28
CA VAL A 603 31.17 -16.40 -4.93
C VAL A 603 30.18 -15.26 -4.81
N ASN A 604 28.95 -15.59 -4.40
CA ASN A 604 27.92 -14.62 -4.07
C ASN A 604 27.43 -14.83 -2.64
N ILE A 605 27.07 -13.76 -1.95
CA ILE A 605 26.48 -13.81 -0.60
C ILE A 605 25.12 -13.13 -0.64
N TYR A 606 24.10 -13.81 -0.16
CA TYR A 606 22.73 -13.29 -0.08
C TYR A 606 22.30 -13.16 1.37
N LEU A 607 21.87 -11.97 1.81
CA LEU A 607 21.26 -11.76 3.11
C LEU A 607 19.74 -11.89 2.97
N ILE A 608 19.16 -12.88 3.64
CA ILE A 608 17.73 -13.10 3.74
C ILE A 608 17.21 -12.38 4.99
N ASP A 609 16.26 -11.46 4.84
CA ASP A 609 15.54 -10.80 5.93
C ASP A 609 14.02 -10.91 5.68
N THR A 610 13.36 -11.83 6.38
CA THR A 610 11.91 -12.05 6.22
C THR A 610 11.05 -10.96 6.85
N ARG A 611 11.61 -10.10 7.71
CA ARG A 611 10.89 -8.95 8.29
C ARG A 611 10.76 -7.83 7.28
N ARG A 612 11.85 -7.59 6.53
CA ARG A 612 11.88 -6.64 5.42
C ARG A 612 11.33 -7.25 4.13
N GLY A 613 11.15 -8.57 4.08
CA GLY A 613 10.72 -9.26 2.87
C GLY A 613 11.73 -9.11 1.75
N THR A 614 13.03 -9.20 2.06
CA THR A 614 14.10 -9.00 1.08
C THR A 614 15.13 -10.12 1.09
N ILE A 615 15.73 -10.32 -0.09
CA ILE A 615 17.01 -11.00 -0.27
C ILE A 615 17.95 -10.03 -0.95
N GLU A 616 19.03 -9.63 -0.27
CA GLU A 616 19.98 -8.63 -0.76
C GLU A 616 21.36 -9.27 -1.01
N LYS A 617 21.97 -8.98 -2.16
CA LYS A 617 23.33 -9.44 -2.46
C LYS A 617 24.36 -8.61 -1.69
N GLN A 618 25.18 -9.26 -0.86
CA GLN A 618 26.17 -8.66 0.03
C GLN A 618 27.61 -9.15 -0.25
N ASN A 619 28.02 -9.11 -1.52
CA ASN A 619 29.33 -9.62 -1.95
C ASN A 619 30.53 -8.88 -1.31
N PHE A 620 30.33 -7.73 -0.68
CA PHE A 620 31.37 -7.08 0.14
C PHE A 620 31.80 -7.92 1.35
N LEU A 621 30.99 -8.92 1.77
CA LEU A 621 31.29 -9.86 2.86
C LEU A 621 32.16 -11.06 2.43
N THR A 622 32.46 -11.23 1.13
CA THR A 622 33.14 -12.43 0.62
C THR A 622 34.48 -12.70 1.31
N SER A 623 35.25 -11.65 1.64
CA SER A 623 36.50 -11.78 2.38
C SER A 623 36.28 -12.28 3.83
N ARG A 624 35.20 -11.85 4.48
CA ARG A 624 34.82 -12.28 5.85
C ARG A 624 34.20 -13.67 5.88
N ARG A 625 33.56 -14.12 4.80
CA ARG A 625 32.94 -15.47 4.69
C ARG A 625 33.84 -16.44 3.91
N SER A 626 35.14 -16.38 4.18
CA SER A 626 36.15 -17.24 3.55
C SER A 626 36.94 -18.03 4.60
N GLU A 627 37.34 -19.24 4.25
CA GLU A 627 38.22 -20.06 5.10
C GLU A 627 39.63 -19.44 5.22
N PRO A 628 40.32 -19.64 6.35
CA PRO A 628 39.80 -20.16 7.61
C PRO A 628 38.84 -19.15 8.28
N TYR A 629 37.77 -19.66 8.91
CA TYR A 629 36.74 -18.87 9.60
C TYR A 629 37.22 -18.47 11.01
N THR A 630 38.14 -17.52 11.08
CA THR A 630 38.71 -17.02 12.34
C THR A 630 37.77 -16.04 13.04
N ASP A 631 37.92 -15.88 14.37
CA ASP A 631 37.15 -14.89 15.15
C ASP A 631 37.28 -13.47 14.55
N SER A 632 38.46 -13.09 14.06
CA SER A 632 38.67 -11.78 13.40
C SER A 632 37.85 -11.56 12.12
N LYS A 633 37.38 -12.63 11.46
CA LYS A 633 36.49 -12.56 10.28
C LYS A 633 35.01 -12.66 10.66
N MET A 634 34.71 -13.39 11.73
CA MET A 634 33.37 -13.78 12.15
C MET A 634 32.80 -12.91 13.27
N GLU A 635 33.65 -12.13 13.95
CA GLU A 635 33.28 -11.25 15.04
C GLU A 635 33.65 -9.80 14.73
N SER A 636 32.83 -8.88 15.21
CA SER A 636 33.16 -7.45 15.22
C SER A 636 32.68 -6.84 16.52
N ARG A 637 33.47 -5.91 17.06
CA ARG A 637 33.16 -5.21 18.30
C ARG A 637 32.97 -3.72 18.05
N GLU A 638 31.87 -3.19 18.54
CA GLU A 638 31.58 -1.76 18.55
C GLU A 638 31.14 -1.37 19.97
N ALA A 639 31.95 -0.56 20.65
CA ALA A 639 31.80 -0.28 22.07
C ALA A 639 31.67 -1.57 22.93
N ASN A 640 30.57 -1.71 23.68
CA ASN A 640 30.25 -2.89 24.47
C ASN A 640 29.43 -3.94 23.70
N ILE A 641 29.20 -3.78 22.39
CA ILE A 641 28.47 -4.74 21.57
C ILE A 641 29.44 -5.63 20.80
N LEU A 642 29.31 -6.95 21.00
CA LEU A 642 29.94 -8.00 20.23
C LEU A 642 28.94 -8.55 19.21
N THR A 643 29.20 -8.30 17.94
CA THR A 643 28.49 -8.98 16.84
C THR A 643 29.24 -10.27 16.54
N LYS A 644 28.56 -11.41 16.69
CA LYS A 644 29.13 -12.74 16.45
C LYS A 644 28.33 -13.45 15.38
N THR A 645 29.00 -13.72 14.27
CA THR A 645 28.49 -14.56 13.19
C THR A 645 28.96 -16.00 13.39
N VAL A 646 28.06 -16.96 13.26
CA VAL A 646 28.37 -18.39 13.34
C VAL A 646 27.96 -19.10 12.06
N ARG A 647 28.68 -20.17 11.72
CA ARG A 647 28.26 -21.07 10.64
C ARG A 647 27.09 -21.91 11.11
N VAL A 648 26.07 -22.01 10.29
CA VAL A 648 24.92 -22.88 10.55
C VAL A 648 25.12 -24.21 9.82
N ALA A 649 25.08 -25.31 10.56
CA ALA A 649 25.19 -26.64 9.99
C ALA A 649 23.91 -27.00 9.22
N ALA A 650 24.09 -27.41 7.96
CA ALA A 650 23.03 -27.83 7.06
C ALA A 650 23.51 -29.03 6.23
N ASP A 651 22.57 -29.93 5.92
CA ASP A 651 22.85 -31.06 5.03
C ASP A 651 23.14 -30.55 3.63
N GLN A 652 24.23 -31.04 3.02
CA GLN A 652 24.56 -30.71 1.65
C GLN A 652 23.68 -31.57 0.73
N ILE A 653 22.66 -30.95 0.16
CA ILE A 653 21.82 -31.58 -0.88
C ILE A 653 22.53 -31.43 -2.22
N ILE A 654 22.80 -32.55 -2.88
CA ILE A 654 23.33 -32.58 -4.26
C ILE A 654 22.31 -31.88 -5.16
N PRO A 655 22.72 -30.91 -6.00
CA PRO A 655 21.83 -30.32 -6.99
C PRO A 655 21.22 -31.44 -7.83
N GLU A 656 19.88 -31.55 -7.82
CA GLU A 656 19.21 -32.44 -8.77
C GLU A 656 19.53 -31.92 -10.19
N GLY A 657 19.61 -32.82 -11.17
CA GLY A 657 19.93 -32.44 -12.56
C GLY A 657 18.98 -31.36 -13.09
N SER A 658 19.25 -30.82 -14.29
CA SER A 658 18.62 -29.63 -14.89
C SER A 658 17.09 -29.66 -15.08
N THR A 659 16.37 -30.60 -14.45
CA THR A 659 14.93 -30.85 -14.56
C THR A 659 14.09 -30.16 -13.48
N GLN A 660 14.64 -29.74 -12.34
CA GLN A 660 13.87 -29.06 -11.30
C GLN A 660 13.96 -27.54 -11.42
N SER A 661 13.21 -27.01 -12.38
CA SER A 661 13.23 -25.60 -12.76
C SER A 661 12.29 -24.71 -11.94
N ASP A 662 11.79 -25.13 -10.78
CA ASP A 662 10.84 -24.35 -9.97
C ASP A 662 11.49 -23.85 -8.68
N SER A 663 12.05 -22.63 -8.68
CA SER A 663 12.69 -22.06 -7.49
C SER A 663 11.77 -21.91 -6.28
N PHE A 664 10.44 -21.87 -6.45
CA PHE A 664 9.54 -21.78 -5.30
C PHE A 664 9.41 -23.13 -4.59
N ASN A 665 9.26 -24.21 -5.36
CA ASN A 665 9.06 -25.57 -4.87
C ASN A 665 10.33 -26.44 -4.91
N SER A 666 11.50 -25.87 -5.23
CA SER A 666 12.73 -26.66 -5.31
C SER A 666 13.16 -27.14 -3.94
N ARG A 667 13.78 -28.32 -3.92
CA ARG A 667 14.35 -28.90 -2.70
C ARG A 667 15.39 -27.98 -2.07
N ARG A 668 16.08 -27.19 -2.89
CA ARG A 668 17.07 -26.20 -2.48
C ARG A 668 16.47 -25.00 -1.77
N SER A 669 15.38 -24.45 -2.30
CA SER A 669 14.66 -23.38 -1.61
C SER A 669 14.04 -23.85 -0.30
N HIS A 670 13.56 -25.10 -0.24
CA HIS A 670 13.15 -25.73 1.02
C HIS A 670 14.30 -25.85 2.02
N LEU A 671 15.48 -26.31 1.60
CA LEU A 671 16.66 -26.37 2.47
C LEU A 671 17.03 -24.99 3.02
N ILE A 672 17.08 -23.96 2.17
CA ILE A 672 17.43 -22.60 2.59
C ILE A 672 16.40 -22.08 3.61
N ALA A 673 15.10 -22.31 3.34
CA ALA A 673 14.00 -21.96 4.22
C ALA A 673 14.07 -22.69 5.58
N ASP A 674 14.40 -23.98 5.58
CA ASP A 674 14.57 -24.78 6.79
C ASP A 674 15.75 -24.31 7.63
N VAL A 675 16.88 -23.99 6.99
CA VAL A 675 18.06 -23.44 7.66
C VAL A 675 17.76 -22.06 8.24
N PHE A 676 17.00 -21.21 7.52
CA PHE A 676 16.56 -19.91 8.03
C PHE A 676 15.71 -20.07 9.30
N VAL A 677 14.71 -20.94 9.28
CA VAL A 677 13.85 -21.15 10.46
C VAL A 677 14.60 -21.81 11.61
N LYS A 678 15.55 -22.71 11.32
CA LYS A 678 16.44 -23.30 12.31
C LYS A 678 17.36 -22.25 12.94
N SER A 679 17.84 -21.26 12.18
CA SER A 679 18.70 -20.20 12.70
C SER A 679 17.95 -19.20 13.58
N LEU A 680 16.64 -18.98 13.33
CA LEU A 680 15.78 -18.21 14.25
C LEU A 680 15.66 -18.89 15.63
N ASP A 681 15.76 -20.22 15.68
CA ASP A 681 15.72 -21.03 16.90
C ASP A 681 14.42 -20.79 17.72
N LEU A 682 13.28 -20.74 17.03
CA LEU A 682 11.95 -20.40 17.58
C LEU A 682 11.44 -21.32 18.70
N LYS A 683 12.09 -22.47 18.93
CA LYS A 683 11.73 -23.45 19.96
C LYS A 683 12.59 -23.36 21.22
N ASN A 684 13.46 -22.36 21.31
CA ASN A 684 14.30 -22.14 22.47
C ASN A 684 13.47 -21.86 23.75
N ASP A 685 13.94 -22.35 24.89
CA ASP A 685 13.29 -22.22 26.19
C ASP A 685 13.19 -20.76 26.66
N ASP A 686 14.04 -19.88 26.14
CA ASP A 686 13.99 -18.44 26.43
C ASP A 686 12.71 -17.78 25.88
N LEU A 687 12.31 -18.11 24.66
CA LEU A 687 11.06 -17.68 24.02
C LEU A 687 9.83 -18.22 24.78
N LEU A 688 9.86 -19.48 25.19
CA LEU A 688 8.78 -20.08 25.99
C LEU A 688 8.68 -19.42 27.37
N ARG A 689 9.80 -19.04 27.99
CA ARG A 689 9.81 -18.31 29.26
C ARG A 689 9.21 -16.92 29.12
N GLU A 690 9.53 -16.20 28.05
CA GLU A 690 8.95 -14.89 27.76
C GLU A 690 7.43 -14.98 27.53
N ALA A 691 6.96 -15.94 26.72
CA ALA A 691 5.52 -16.12 26.46
C ALA A 691 4.73 -16.64 27.69
N ARG A 692 5.40 -17.31 28.63
CA ARG A 692 4.79 -17.64 29.93
C ARG A 692 4.49 -16.38 30.74
N ASP A 693 5.27 -15.31 30.55
CA ASP A 693 5.32 -14.13 31.41
C ASP A 693 5.70 -14.52 32.86
N VAL A 694 6.57 -13.74 33.50
CA VAL A 694 7.16 -14.16 34.79
C VAL A 694 6.04 -14.25 35.84
N THR A 695 5.88 -15.40 36.50
CA THR A 695 4.95 -15.51 37.63
C THR A 695 5.40 -14.54 38.71
N SER A 696 4.50 -14.11 39.59
CA SER A 696 4.93 -13.24 40.68
C SER A 696 6.02 -13.96 41.49
N TYR A 697 5.95 -15.28 41.66
CA TYR A 697 6.96 -16.09 42.34
C TYR A 697 8.38 -16.08 41.72
N ASP A 698 8.50 -15.89 40.39
CA ASP A 698 9.77 -16.01 39.64
C ASP A 698 10.54 -14.68 39.45
N GLN A 699 10.16 -13.61 40.17
CA GLN A 699 10.61 -12.23 39.94
C GLN A 699 12.13 -11.92 40.06
N ASP A 700 12.99 -12.92 40.27
CA ASP A 700 14.45 -12.74 40.32
C ASP A 700 15.17 -12.95 38.97
N SER A 701 14.46 -13.30 37.89
CA SER A 701 15.05 -13.41 36.53
C SER A 701 14.90 -12.10 35.76
N ALA A 702 16.02 -11.44 35.45
CA ALA A 702 16.06 -10.29 34.53
C ALA A 702 15.47 -10.70 33.17
N ARG A 703 14.34 -10.10 32.80
CA ARG A 703 13.72 -10.24 31.48
C ARG A 703 14.68 -9.68 30.42
N ASN A 704 14.94 -10.43 29.36
CA ASN A 704 15.82 -9.97 28.28
C ASN A 704 14.99 -9.28 27.18
N GLU A 705 15.11 -7.96 27.07
CA GLU A 705 14.41 -7.10 26.10
C GLU A 705 14.60 -7.57 24.64
N ALA A 706 15.77 -8.14 24.32
CA ALA A 706 16.08 -8.71 23.01
C ALA A 706 15.09 -9.79 22.55
N ILE A 707 14.50 -10.53 23.50
CA ILE A 707 13.56 -11.63 23.23
C ILE A 707 12.16 -11.08 22.96
N GLY A 708 11.75 -10.04 23.69
CA GLY A 708 10.48 -9.34 23.46
C GLY A 708 10.44 -8.67 22.08
N GLU A 709 11.52 -7.95 21.72
CA GLU A 709 11.68 -7.36 20.37
C GLU A 709 11.69 -8.41 19.26
N PHE A 710 12.27 -9.58 19.53
CA PHE A 710 12.27 -10.69 18.57
C PHE A 710 10.84 -11.16 18.24
N PHE A 711 9.94 -11.24 19.23
CA PHE A 711 8.53 -11.59 18.99
C PHE A 711 7.77 -10.53 18.20
N LEU A 712 8.02 -9.25 18.46
CA LEU A 712 7.36 -8.14 17.75
C LEU A 712 7.71 -8.13 16.26
N ASN A 713 8.94 -8.55 15.95
CA ASN A 713 9.45 -8.61 14.59
C ASN A 713 9.07 -9.90 13.83
N LEU A 714 8.29 -10.81 14.42
CA LEU A 714 7.94 -12.10 13.81
C LEU A 714 6.68 -12.05 12.89
N ILE A 715 5.88 -10.99 12.96
CA ILE A 715 4.55 -10.92 12.32
C ILE A 715 4.51 -9.87 11.18
N PRO A 716 4.80 -10.24 9.91
CA PRO A 716 4.44 -9.41 8.75
C PRO A 716 3.00 -9.71 8.23
N LEU A 717 2.50 -8.89 7.29
CA LEU A 717 1.32 -9.14 6.43
C LEU A 717 -0.11 -8.86 6.97
N ARG A 718 -0.27 -8.06 8.04
CA ARG A 718 -1.56 -7.92 8.76
C ARG A 718 -2.76 -7.45 7.92
N SER A 719 -2.54 -6.50 7.02
CA SER A 719 -3.62 -5.86 6.29
C SER A 719 -4.23 -6.81 5.25
N ALA A 720 -3.37 -7.64 4.64
CA ALA A 720 -3.76 -8.65 3.67
C ALA A 720 -4.82 -9.64 4.22
N ILE A 721 -4.67 -10.14 5.45
CA ILE A 721 -5.68 -11.02 6.08
C ILE A 721 -7.01 -10.31 6.22
N VAL A 722 -7.03 -9.10 6.77
CA VAL A 722 -8.30 -8.41 7.05
C VAL A 722 -9.08 -8.25 5.76
N ASN A 723 -8.39 -7.92 4.67
CA ASN A 723 -9.03 -7.80 3.37
C ASN A 723 -9.42 -9.15 2.78
N PHE A 724 -8.59 -10.19 2.87
CA PHE A 724 -8.97 -11.55 2.45
C PHE A 724 -10.16 -12.13 3.25
N GLN A 725 -10.20 -11.93 4.57
CA GLN A 725 -11.29 -12.37 5.46
C GLN A 725 -12.60 -11.63 5.18
N ASN A 726 -12.52 -10.33 4.85
CA ASN A 726 -13.69 -9.53 4.52
C ASN A 726 -14.19 -9.77 3.08
N GLY A 727 -13.55 -10.66 2.31
CA GLY A 727 -13.87 -10.92 0.91
C GLY A 727 -13.38 -9.82 -0.05
N ASN A 728 -12.56 -8.88 0.41
CA ASN A 728 -11.96 -7.82 -0.40
C ASN A 728 -10.67 -8.33 -1.05
N ILE A 729 -10.80 -9.17 -2.07
CA ILE A 729 -9.66 -9.96 -2.54
C ILE A 729 -8.65 -9.10 -3.33
N GLY A 730 -9.10 -8.19 -4.21
CA GLY A 730 -8.19 -7.23 -4.87
C GLY A 730 -7.39 -6.37 -3.88
N GLN A 731 -7.99 -5.95 -2.77
CA GLN A 731 -7.29 -5.21 -1.69
C GLN A 731 -6.37 -6.12 -0.89
N GLY A 732 -6.77 -7.37 -0.62
CA GLY A 732 -5.91 -8.33 0.10
C GLY A 732 -4.63 -8.65 -0.67
N ILE A 733 -4.69 -8.70 -2.00
CA ILE A 733 -3.52 -8.93 -2.87
C ILE A 733 -2.63 -7.70 -2.94
N PHE A 734 -3.22 -6.50 -3.04
CA PHE A 734 -2.45 -5.27 -2.92
C PHE A 734 -1.71 -5.19 -1.59
N ASP A 735 -2.42 -5.40 -0.47
CA ASP A 735 -1.82 -5.40 0.86
C ASP A 735 -0.76 -6.49 1.00
N LEU A 736 -0.98 -7.68 0.42
CA LEU A 736 0.02 -8.74 0.39
C LEU A 736 1.28 -8.29 -0.36
N ALA A 737 1.13 -7.66 -1.52
CA ALA A 737 2.25 -7.14 -2.30
C ALA A 737 3.02 -6.07 -1.52
N VAL A 738 2.33 -5.11 -0.90
CA VAL A 738 2.98 -4.05 -0.12
C VAL A 738 3.58 -4.61 1.18
N ASP A 739 2.89 -5.49 1.89
CA ASP A 739 3.34 -6.07 3.14
C ASP A 739 4.51 -7.06 2.94
N ALA A 740 4.61 -7.73 1.77
CA ALA A 740 5.73 -8.60 1.40
C ALA A 740 7.07 -7.85 1.19
N VAL A 741 7.08 -6.52 1.33
CA VAL A 741 8.27 -5.64 1.31
C VAL A 741 8.54 -5.03 2.69
N GLY A 742 7.96 -5.56 3.76
CA GLY A 742 8.19 -5.05 5.12
C GLY A 742 7.48 -3.73 5.35
N LEU A 743 6.15 -3.79 5.42
CA LEU A 743 5.39 -2.75 6.11
C LEU A 743 5.53 -2.97 7.62
N LEU A 744 6.07 -1.95 8.30
CA LEU A 744 5.88 -1.64 9.72
C LEU A 744 4.38 -1.43 10.00
N THR A 745 3.59 -2.50 9.91
CA THR A 745 2.24 -2.52 10.45
C THR A 745 2.35 -2.88 11.93
N LEU A 746 2.20 -1.83 12.73
CA LEU A 746 1.71 -1.81 14.11
C LEU A 746 1.11 -3.15 14.57
N GLY A 747 1.58 -3.55 15.75
CA GLY A 747 1.28 -4.82 16.40
C GLY A 747 -0.22 -5.15 16.46
N ALA A 748 -0.46 -6.44 16.64
CA ALA A 748 -1.75 -7.10 16.57
C ALA A 748 -2.80 -6.60 17.60
N GLY A 749 -3.33 -5.39 17.42
CA GLY A 749 -4.42 -4.84 18.24
C GLY A 749 -5.82 -5.19 17.74
N LYS A 750 -6.12 -6.47 17.43
CA LYS A 750 -7.52 -6.95 17.31
C LYS A 750 -7.71 -8.36 17.89
N ALA A 751 -7.33 -8.54 19.15
CA ALA A 751 -7.83 -9.67 19.95
C ALA A 751 -8.73 -9.24 21.14
N ALA A 752 -9.09 -7.95 21.27
CA ALA A 752 -9.88 -7.46 22.42
C ALA A 752 -11.28 -6.89 22.10
N GLN A 753 -11.79 -7.03 20.86
CA GLN A 753 -13.16 -6.61 20.52
C GLN A 753 -14.06 -7.72 19.95
N ALA A 754 -13.85 -8.96 20.37
CA ALA A 754 -14.88 -10.00 20.26
C ALA A 754 -15.91 -9.96 21.43
N GLY A 755 -15.77 -9.02 22.38
CA GLY A 755 -16.57 -8.98 23.61
C GLY A 755 -17.54 -7.81 23.80
N LYS A 756 -17.74 -6.91 22.82
CA LYS A 756 -18.55 -5.69 23.04
C LYS A 756 -19.72 -5.43 22.08
N VAL A 757 -20.20 -6.44 21.36
CA VAL A 757 -21.55 -6.41 20.74
C VAL A 757 -22.30 -7.71 21.05
N ALA A 758 -22.42 -8.03 22.34
CA ALA A 758 -23.27 -9.11 22.85
C ALA A 758 -24.13 -8.67 24.05
N SER A 759 -24.45 -7.37 24.16
CA SER A 759 -25.24 -6.84 25.29
C SER A 759 -26.58 -6.21 24.93
N LYS A 760 -27.08 -6.37 23.70
CA LYS A 760 -28.47 -6.01 23.34
C LYS A 760 -29.11 -7.00 22.37
N ALA A 761 -29.40 -8.21 22.85
CA ALA A 761 -30.54 -9.04 22.43
C ALA A 761 -30.49 -10.39 23.17
N LEU A 762 -31.02 -10.44 24.40
CA LEU A 762 -31.30 -11.68 25.10
C LEU A 762 -32.82 -11.90 25.12
N SER A 763 -33.32 -12.73 24.21
CA SER A 763 -34.58 -13.47 24.39
C SER A 763 -34.75 -14.55 23.32
N SER A 764 -34.11 -15.70 23.51
CA SER A 764 -34.68 -17.05 23.31
C SER A 764 -33.57 -18.09 23.20
N MET A 765 -33.50 -18.96 24.21
CA MET A 765 -32.59 -20.11 24.32
C MET A 765 -32.99 -21.24 23.37
N SER A 766 -32.15 -21.54 22.39
CA SER A 766 -31.78 -22.89 21.91
C SER A 766 -30.81 -22.72 20.73
N HIS A 767 -29.72 -23.49 20.68
CA HIS A 767 -28.58 -23.44 19.72
C HIS A 767 -27.32 -22.68 20.19
N LEU A 768 -26.77 -23.03 21.36
CA LEU A 768 -25.39 -22.69 21.75
C LEU A 768 -24.46 -23.91 21.60
N ALA A 769 -24.25 -24.32 20.35
CA ALA A 769 -23.22 -25.31 20.00
C ALA A 769 -22.68 -24.99 18.59
N LYS A 770 -21.96 -23.86 18.43
CA LYS A 770 -21.24 -23.51 17.19
C LYS A 770 -20.34 -22.26 17.32
N ALA A 771 -19.57 -22.13 18.40
CA ALA A 771 -18.68 -20.96 18.60
C ALA A 771 -17.17 -21.29 18.70
N ALA A 772 -16.74 -22.46 18.20
CA ALA A 772 -15.34 -22.90 18.25
C ALA A 772 -14.79 -23.39 16.89
N ARG A 773 -15.22 -22.81 15.77
CA ARG A 773 -14.60 -23.04 14.45
C ARG A 773 -14.49 -21.72 13.70
N PHE A 774 -13.38 -21.02 13.92
CA PHE A 774 -12.94 -19.93 13.04
C PHE A 774 -11.47 -20.10 12.63
N VAL A 775 -11.07 -21.36 12.44
CA VAL A 775 -9.91 -21.72 11.62
C VAL A 775 -10.39 -22.81 10.68
N GLY A 776 -10.33 -22.55 9.38
CA GLY A 776 -10.55 -23.55 8.35
C GLY A 776 -11.90 -23.46 7.62
N ALA A 777 -11.78 -23.32 6.29
CA ALA A 777 -12.79 -23.52 5.25
C ALA A 777 -13.98 -22.53 5.24
N THR A 778 -13.84 -21.46 4.45
CA THR A 778 -14.75 -21.07 3.35
C THR A 778 -14.31 -19.70 2.84
N ALA A 779 -13.64 -19.64 1.68
CA ALA A 779 -13.67 -18.52 0.72
C ALA A 779 -12.47 -18.59 -0.24
N VAL A 780 -12.50 -19.44 -1.28
CA VAL A 780 -11.42 -19.41 -2.29
C VAL A 780 -11.77 -19.90 -3.72
N GLU A 781 -12.98 -19.68 -4.26
CA GLU A 781 -13.22 -19.99 -5.69
C GLU A 781 -13.35 -18.76 -6.60
N ALA A 782 -13.42 -17.54 -6.06
CA ALA A 782 -13.79 -16.36 -6.84
C ALA A 782 -12.62 -15.60 -7.51
N PHE A 783 -11.34 -15.94 -7.24
CA PHE A 783 -10.20 -15.06 -7.57
C PHE A 783 -8.91 -15.72 -8.02
N ASN A 784 -8.90 -17.03 -8.10
CA ASN A 784 -7.98 -17.62 -9.03
C ASN A 784 -8.60 -17.36 -10.41
N PRO A 785 -8.00 -16.52 -11.29
CA PRO A 785 -8.57 -16.25 -12.61
C PRO A 785 -8.82 -17.55 -13.39
N LEU A 786 -8.15 -18.63 -12.99
CA LEU A 786 -8.19 -19.94 -13.58
C LEU A 786 -8.98 -20.99 -12.77
N SER A 787 -9.66 -20.66 -11.65
CA SER A 787 -10.38 -21.63 -10.79
C SER A 787 -11.74 -22.11 -11.33
N GLY A 788 -11.96 -22.05 -12.64
CA GLY A 788 -13.06 -22.75 -13.29
C GLY A 788 -12.62 -24.14 -13.74
N VAL A 789 -13.43 -25.16 -13.48
CA VAL A 789 -13.32 -26.56 -13.91
C VAL A 789 -12.50 -27.45 -12.95
N GLY A 790 -13.18 -28.02 -11.93
CA GLY A 790 -12.58 -29.01 -11.02
C GLY A 790 -13.56 -29.75 -10.12
N ASP A 791 -14.22 -29.07 -9.17
CA ASP A 791 -14.82 -29.77 -8.01
C ASP A 791 -16.35 -29.70 -7.87
N LEU A 792 -17.06 -29.24 -8.89
CA LEU A 792 -18.53 -29.16 -8.85
C LEU A 792 -19.20 -30.44 -9.37
N LEU A 793 -18.91 -31.59 -8.77
CA LEU A 793 -19.61 -32.84 -9.12
C LEU A 793 -19.71 -33.89 -8.01
N VAL A 794 -19.97 -33.53 -6.75
CA VAL A 794 -20.70 -34.42 -5.83
C VAL A 794 -21.59 -33.62 -4.86
N GLY A 795 -22.88 -33.53 -5.18
CA GLY A 795 -23.95 -33.45 -4.17
C GLY A 795 -24.65 -32.10 -3.94
N GLY A 796 -25.86 -31.96 -4.52
CA GLY A 796 -26.99 -31.36 -3.81
C GLY A 796 -27.39 -29.93 -4.19
N GLY A 797 -28.35 -29.83 -5.11
CA GLY A 797 -28.98 -28.61 -5.60
C GLY A 797 -29.54 -27.60 -4.58
N ARG A 798 -29.72 -26.38 -5.13
CA ARG A 798 -30.46 -25.19 -4.64
C ARG A 798 -29.63 -24.20 -3.82
N LEU A 799 -29.11 -23.17 -4.49
CA LEU A 799 -29.04 -21.78 -3.97
C LEU A 799 -28.63 -20.79 -5.09
N LEU A 800 -29.43 -20.73 -6.17
CA LEU A 800 -29.39 -19.61 -7.13
C LEU A 800 -30.70 -18.85 -6.99
N LYS A 801 -30.74 -17.77 -6.18
CA LYS A 801 -31.68 -16.62 -6.35
C LYS A 801 -31.61 -15.46 -5.33
N ALA A 802 -30.59 -15.31 -4.49
CA ALA A 802 -30.56 -14.18 -3.55
C ALA A 802 -29.16 -13.61 -3.30
N ALA A 803 -28.61 -12.89 -4.29
CA ALA A 803 -27.47 -11.99 -4.07
C ALA A 803 -27.59 -10.73 -4.95
N GLY A 804 -28.77 -10.13 -4.98
CA GLY A 804 -28.95 -8.74 -5.37
C GLY A 804 -29.01 -7.87 -4.13
N ARG A 805 -28.12 -6.88 -4.03
CA ARG A 805 -28.01 -5.80 -3.02
C ARG A 805 -27.22 -6.12 -1.74
N ARG A 806 -26.00 -5.58 -1.67
CA ARG A 806 -25.67 -4.29 -0.99
C ARG A 806 -24.16 -4.04 -1.10
N LEU A 807 -23.76 -3.20 -2.06
CA LEU A 807 -22.42 -2.64 -2.13
C LEU A 807 -22.42 -1.27 -1.43
N LYS A 808 -21.61 -1.11 -0.38
CA LYS A 808 -21.16 0.21 0.09
C LYS A 808 -19.80 0.47 -0.56
N GLN A 809 -19.74 1.40 -1.52
CA GLN A 809 -18.48 1.92 -2.07
C GLN A 809 -17.87 2.97 -1.13
N LEU A 810 -16.54 2.95 -1.02
CA LEU A 810 -15.70 4.02 -0.44
C LEU A 810 -15.35 5.05 -1.54
N PRO A 811 -15.09 6.33 -1.21
CA PRO A 811 -14.87 7.38 -2.20
C PRO A 811 -13.41 7.44 -2.70
N THR A 812 -13.23 7.64 -4.02
CA THR A 812 -11.97 7.97 -4.70
C THR A 812 -11.77 9.50 -4.78
N VAL A 813 -10.52 9.98 -4.74
CA VAL A 813 -10.16 11.42 -4.82
C VAL A 813 -9.53 11.71 -6.20
N PRO A 814 -9.95 12.76 -6.93
CA PRO A 814 -9.37 13.13 -8.24
C PRO A 814 -7.90 13.63 -8.18
N GLU A 815 -7.13 13.35 -9.24
CA GLU A 815 -5.71 13.73 -9.38
C GLU A 815 -5.55 15.25 -9.65
N GLY A 816 -4.75 15.95 -8.83
CA GLY A 816 -4.45 17.39 -8.98
C GLY A 816 -5.29 18.36 -8.12
N GLU A 817 -6.27 17.85 -7.39
CA GLU A 817 -7.12 18.63 -6.50
C GLU A 817 -6.39 19.09 -5.22
N LEU A 818 -6.68 20.31 -4.74
CA LEU A 818 -6.31 20.76 -3.39
C LEU A 818 -7.35 20.23 -2.38
N GLY A 819 -7.34 18.92 -2.12
CA GLY A 819 -8.31 18.29 -1.22
C GLY A 819 -8.21 18.85 0.21
N ASN A 820 -9.27 19.50 0.70
CA ASN A 820 -9.24 20.18 2.00
C ASN A 820 -9.09 19.18 3.17
N ARG A 821 -9.40 17.90 2.96
CA ARG A 821 -9.12 16.84 3.94
C ARG A 821 -7.65 16.43 3.99
N LEU A 822 -6.99 16.39 2.83
CA LEU A 822 -5.58 16.00 2.67
C LEU A 822 -4.63 17.10 3.14
N PHE A 823 -4.98 18.38 2.88
CA PHE A 823 -4.15 19.55 3.24
C PHE A 823 -4.75 20.33 4.41
N ARG A 824 -5.42 19.63 5.32
CA ARG A 824 -6.10 20.24 6.48
C ARG A 824 -5.17 20.99 7.41
N GLU A 825 -3.90 20.57 7.47
CA GLU A 825 -2.85 21.16 8.28
C GLU A 825 -2.43 22.56 7.83
N PHE A 826 -2.59 22.91 6.55
CA PHE A 826 -2.21 24.24 6.05
C PHE A 826 -3.33 25.28 6.12
N LYS A 827 -4.54 24.86 6.53
CA LYS A 827 -5.69 25.74 6.64
C LYS A 827 -5.47 26.79 7.72
N VAL A 828 -5.96 28.00 7.46
CA VAL A 828 -6.06 29.06 8.45
C VAL A 828 -7.53 29.37 8.75
N PRO A 829 -7.85 29.92 9.92
CA PRO A 829 -9.23 30.24 10.29
C PRO A 829 -9.88 31.19 9.28
N GLU A 830 -11.17 30.99 9.04
CA GLU A 830 -11.93 31.80 8.09
C GLU A 830 -12.03 33.28 8.49
N SER A 831 -11.86 33.56 9.79
CA SER A 831 -11.74 34.92 10.32
C SER A 831 -10.54 35.71 9.77
N ARG A 832 -9.54 35.04 9.16
CA ARG A 832 -8.39 35.71 8.53
C ARG A 832 -8.74 36.51 7.29
N ILE A 833 -9.88 36.23 6.66
CA ILE A 833 -10.39 36.96 5.50
C ILE A 833 -11.66 37.75 5.82
N ALA A 834 -12.14 37.72 7.07
CA ALA A 834 -13.30 38.49 7.48
C ALA A 834 -12.99 40.00 7.40
N GLY A 835 -13.81 40.75 6.66
CA GLY A 835 -13.62 42.19 6.43
C GLY A 835 -12.61 42.55 5.32
N LEU A 836 -11.99 41.57 4.66
CA LEU A 836 -11.12 41.80 3.50
C LEU A 836 -11.89 41.62 2.19
N SER A 837 -11.63 42.49 1.21
CA SER A 837 -12.19 42.38 -0.13
C SER A 837 -11.29 41.53 -1.03
N ARG A 838 -11.89 40.54 -1.70
CA ARG A 838 -11.21 39.69 -2.67
C ARG A 838 -10.84 40.51 -3.92
N ASN A 839 -9.57 40.50 -4.32
CA ASN A 839 -9.14 41.19 -5.53
C ASN A 839 -9.51 40.39 -6.81
N ASN A 840 -9.26 40.99 -7.98
CA ASN A 840 -9.51 40.38 -9.30
C ASN A 840 -8.64 39.15 -9.62
N GLN A 841 -7.62 38.86 -8.79
CA GLN A 841 -6.76 37.67 -8.86
C GLN A 841 -7.22 36.55 -7.91
N GLY A 842 -8.30 36.78 -7.16
CA GLY A 842 -8.86 35.81 -6.22
C GLY A 842 -8.16 35.71 -4.87
N VAL A 843 -7.41 36.75 -4.52
CA VAL A 843 -6.62 36.83 -3.29
C VAL A 843 -7.20 37.92 -2.38
N TYR A 844 -7.30 37.60 -1.09
CA TYR A 844 -7.68 38.51 -0.02
C TYR A 844 -6.41 39.09 0.59
N VAL A 845 -6.15 40.37 0.35
CA VAL A 845 -4.93 41.06 0.82
C VAL A 845 -5.27 41.89 2.06
N ALA A 846 -4.49 41.73 3.13
CA ALA A 846 -4.65 42.52 4.34
C ALA A 846 -4.17 43.97 4.14
N ALA A 847 -4.67 44.91 4.94
CA ALA A 847 -4.34 46.34 4.84
C ALA A 847 -2.83 46.65 5.03
N ASP A 848 -2.06 45.71 5.58
CA ASP A 848 -0.60 45.81 5.72
C ASP A 848 0.17 45.46 4.44
N GLY A 849 -0.50 45.00 3.36
CA GLY A 849 0.09 44.67 2.06
C GLY A 849 1.00 43.43 2.04
N HIS A 850 1.30 42.84 3.20
CA HIS A 850 2.29 41.77 3.35
C HIS A 850 1.68 40.38 3.57
N ARG A 851 0.41 40.30 3.95
CA ARG A 851 -0.30 39.02 4.15
C ARG A 851 -1.45 38.87 3.16
N SER A 852 -1.37 37.79 2.38
CA SER A 852 -2.35 37.43 1.37
C SER A 852 -2.96 36.08 1.70
N HIS A 853 -4.25 35.92 1.42
CA HIS A 853 -4.97 34.69 1.67
C HIS A 853 -5.80 34.31 0.46
N ILE A 854 -6.10 33.03 0.34
CA ILE A 854 -7.06 32.51 -0.64
C ILE A 854 -8.10 31.70 0.09
N ARG A 855 -9.31 31.68 -0.44
CA ARG A 855 -10.32 30.69 -0.06
C ARG A 855 -10.34 29.64 -1.15
N HIS A 856 -10.28 28.37 -0.76
CA HIS A 856 -10.42 27.22 -1.64
C HIS A 856 -11.59 26.33 -1.24
N THR A 857 -12.49 26.07 -2.18
CA THR A 857 -13.56 25.07 -2.06
C THR A 857 -13.16 23.81 -2.82
N ASP A 858 -13.06 22.66 -2.15
CA ASP A 858 -12.64 21.41 -2.78
C ASP A 858 -13.82 20.69 -3.49
N SER A 859 -13.57 19.53 -4.12
CA SER A 859 -14.58 18.74 -4.85
C SER A 859 -15.66 18.17 -3.93
N THR A 860 -15.40 18.11 -2.62
CA THR A 860 -16.38 17.71 -1.59
C THR A 860 -17.26 18.88 -1.14
N GLY A 861 -17.07 20.07 -1.72
CA GLY A 861 -17.79 21.30 -1.38
C GLY A 861 -17.33 21.94 -0.08
N GLN A 862 -16.31 21.40 0.58
CA GLN A 862 -15.78 21.98 1.80
C GLN A 862 -14.93 23.19 1.42
N SER A 863 -15.12 24.34 2.08
CA SER A 863 -14.27 25.53 1.89
C SER A 863 -13.23 25.65 2.98
N SER A 864 -12.05 26.14 2.64
CA SER A 864 -10.96 26.37 3.58
C SER A 864 -10.08 27.51 3.13
N VAL A 865 -9.54 28.27 4.07
CA VAL A 865 -8.70 29.42 3.79
C VAL A 865 -7.24 29.02 3.92
N TYR A 866 -6.40 29.49 3.03
CA TYR A 866 -4.95 29.27 3.04
C TYR A 866 -4.25 30.63 3.04
N GLU A 867 -3.21 30.78 3.86
CA GLU A 867 -2.28 31.90 3.72
C GLU A 867 -1.41 31.64 2.48
N VAL A 868 -1.21 32.65 1.65
CA VAL A 868 -0.39 32.56 0.45
C VAL A 868 0.57 33.74 0.34
N ARG A 869 1.70 33.51 -0.32
CA ARG A 869 2.65 34.56 -0.73
C ARG A 869 3.18 34.25 -2.11
N GLN A 870 3.98 35.17 -2.64
CA GLN A 870 4.52 35.09 -3.99
C GLN A 870 3.39 34.91 -5.01
N VAL A 871 2.33 35.72 -4.87
CA VAL A 871 1.22 35.73 -5.81
C VAL A 871 1.73 36.38 -7.09
N THR A 872 1.93 35.59 -8.12
CA THR A 872 2.46 36.06 -9.40
C THR A 872 1.48 35.76 -10.52
N ARG A 873 1.47 36.65 -11.51
CA ARG A 873 0.77 36.40 -12.76
C ARG A 873 1.76 35.82 -13.75
N THR A 874 1.48 34.63 -14.26
CA THR A 874 2.32 34.00 -15.28
C THR A 874 2.20 34.76 -16.61
N VAL A 875 3.13 34.47 -17.52
CA VAL A 875 3.16 35.08 -18.87
C VAL A 875 1.86 34.81 -19.63
N ASP A 876 1.19 33.68 -19.34
CA ASP A 876 -0.10 33.27 -19.90
C ASP A 876 -1.32 33.85 -19.16
N GLY A 877 -1.11 34.78 -18.22
CA GLY A 877 -2.18 35.49 -17.51
C GLY A 877 -2.79 34.78 -16.30
N LYS A 878 -2.31 33.57 -15.94
CA LYS A 878 -2.81 32.80 -14.78
C LYS A 878 -2.21 33.31 -13.47
N VAL A 879 -2.98 33.24 -12.39
CA VAL A 879 -2.51 33.63 -11.05
C VAL A 879 -2.00 32.39 -10.33
N GLN A 880 -0.74 32.40 -9.91
CA GLN A 880 -0.18 31.35 -9.07
C GLN A 880 0.14 31.92 -7.70
N ALA A 881 -0.02 31.08 -6.68
CA ALA A 881 0.21 31.46 -5.30
C ALA A 881 0.86 30.29 -4.56
N ARG A 882 1.82 30.60 -3.70
CA ARG A 882 2.47 29.57 -2.87
C ARG A 882 1.86 29.60 -1.48
N VAL A 883 1.45 28.44 -0.96
CA VAL A 883 0.85 28.34 0.37
C VAL A 883 1.92 28.50 1.43
N TYR A 884 1.62 29.33 2.41
CA TYR A 884 2.38 29.48 3.63
C TYR A 884 1.51 29.00 4.78
N HIS A 885 2.16 28.42 5.78
CA HIS A 885 1.52 28.10 7.04
C HIS A 885 2.49 28.45 8.16
N ASN A 886 2.03 29.22 9.14
CA ASN A 886 2.86 29.73 10.24
C ASN A 886 4.13 30.48 9.76
N ASN A 887 3.99 31.40 8.81
CA ASN A 887 5.11 32.17 8.22
C ASN A 887 6.21 31.34 7.53
N ARG A 888 5.99 30.04 7.29
CA ARG A 888 6.92 29.17 6.54
C ARG A 888 6.34 28.83 5.18
N GLN A 889 7.20 28.87 4.17
CA GLN A 889 6.87 28.47 2.81
C GLN A 889 6.62 26.96 2.80
N THR A 890 5.45 26.53 2.36
CA THR A 890 5.17 25.11 2.14
C THR A 890 5.61 24.70 0.73
N GLY A 891 5.68 23.40 0.48
CA GLY A 891 5.88 22.90 -0.88
C GLY A 891 4.63 23.02 -1.77
N LEU A 892 3.49 23.50 -1.23
CA LEU A 892 2.23 23.60 -1.95
C LEU A 892 2.23 24.85 -2.84
N GLN A 893 2.36 24.64 -4.15
CA GLN A 893 2.13 25.68 -5.15
C GLN A 893 0.76 25.49 -5.80
N LEU A 894 0.02 26.59 -5.87
CA LEU A 894 -1.35 26.61 -6.33
C LEU A 894 -1.49 27.49 -7.57
N GLU A 895 -2.38 27.09 -8.46
CA GLU A 895 -2.84 27.88 -9.59
C GLU A 895 -4.30 28.23 -9.37
N HIS A 896 -4.64 29.51 -9.52
CA HIS A 896 -6.00 29.98 -9.51
C HIS A 896 -6.72 29.47 -10.75
N VAL A 897 -7.84 28.77 -10.54
CA VAL A 897 -8.64 28.20 -11.63
C VAL A 897 -9.80 29.16 -11.93
N GLN A 898 -10.72 29.33 -10.98
CA GLN A 898 -11.88 30.24 -11.08
C GLN A 898 -12.55 30.39 -9.70
N GLY A 899 -13.09 31.57 -9.36
CA GLY A 899 -13.74 31.75 -8.04
C GLY A 899 -12.84 31.29 -6.88
N ASP A 900 -13.38 30.55 -5.93
CA ASP A 900 -12.61 29.94 -4.84
C ASP A 900 -12.06 28.54 -5.22
N GLN A 901 -11.78 28.29 -6.50
CA GLN A 901 -11.16 27.05 -6.98
C GLN A 901 -9.67 27.28 -7.26
N TRP A 902 -8.83 26.53 -6.56
CA TRP A 902 -7.38 26.53 -6.67
C TRP A 902 -6.90 25.09 -6.88
N ARG A 903 -6.00 24.90 -7.83
CA ARG A 903 -5.45 23.59 -8.21
C ARG A 903 -4.02 23.47 -7.71
N ARG A 904 -3.62 22.28 -7.25
CA ARG A 904 -2.23 21.98 -6.85
C ARG A 904 -1.36 21.71 -8.09
N LEU A 905 -0.19 22.34 -8.17
CA LEU A 905 0.74 22.21 -9.30
C LEU A 905 1.89 21.18 -9.08
N GLY A 906 2.13 20.73 -7.84
CA GLY A 906 3.14 19.71 -7.49
C GLY A 906 4.12 20.14 -6.37
N LEU A 907 4.95 19.20 -5.89
CA LEU A 907 6.02 19.40 -4.89
C LEU A 907 7.40 19.31 -5.57
N ALA A 908 7.96 20.41 -6.08
CA ALA A 908 9.37 20.45 -6.49
C ALA A 908 9.95 21.86 -6.42
N GLY A 909 11.09 22.02 -5.72
CA GLY A 909 12.06 23.09 -5.99
C GLY A 909 12.48 23.98 -4.82
N GLY A 910 13.61 23.61 -4.20
CA GLY A 910 14.46 24.45 -3.37
C GLY A 910 15.50 23.59 -2.65
N HIS A 911 16.79 23.71 -2.99
CA HIS A 911 17.85 23.02 -2.22
C HIS A 911 17.75 23.44 -0.75
N PRO A 912 17.72 22.50 0.21
CA PRO A 912 17.74 22.85 1.62
C PRO A 912 19.08 23.51 1.98
N THR A 913 19.02 24.61 2.72
CA THR A 913 20.17 25.19 3.44
C THR A 913 20.82 24.09 4.28
N SER A 914 22.14 23.91 4.19
CA SER A 914 22.80 22.82 4.92
C SER A 914 22.63 23.02 6.42
N ILE A 915 22.37 21.94 7.16
CA ILE A 915 22.20 21.98 8.63
C ILE A 915 23.41 22.63 9.27
N LYS A 916 24.62 22.28 8.80
CA LYS A 916 25.87 22.90 9.26
C LYS A 916 25.87 24.43 9.14
N SER A 917 25.27 24.99 8.09
CA SER A 917 25.18 26.44 7.89
C SER A 917 24.05 27.11 8.67
N ASP A 918 23.14 26.34 9.27
CA ASP A 918 22.00 26.82 10.06
C ASP A 918 22.13 26.50 11.57
N LEU A 919 23.26 25.91 12.01
CA LEU A 919 23.53 25.71 13.43
C LEU A 919 23.75 27.06 14.13
N GLY A 920 22.84 27.41 15.03
CA GLY A 920 22.95 28.54 15.95
C GLY A 920 23.52 28.12 17.31
N PRO A 921 23.18 28.83 18.41
CA PRO A 921 23.77 28.56 19.72
C PRO A 921 23.40 27.18 20.27
N VAL A 922 24.30 26.60 21.07
CA VAL A 922 24.02 25.39 21.86
C VAL A 922 22.96 25.72 22.90
N ILE A 923 21.91 24.91 22.95
CA ILE A 923 20.76 25.05 23.86
C ILE A 923 20.58 23.84 24.78
N GLY A 924 21.34 22.76 24.56
CA GLY A 924 21.34 21.59 25.44
C GLY A 924 22.51 20.66 25.11
N GLN A 925 23.00 19.92 26.10
CA GLN A 925 24.09 18.96 25.91
C GLN A 925 23.86 17.76 26.83
N GLY A 926 23.99 16.55 26.28
CA GLY A 926 23.80 15.30 27.01
C GLY A 926 24.66 14.17 26.45
N ALA A 927 24.52 12.97 27.02
CA ALA A 927 25.29 11.78 26.63
C ALA A 927 25.03 11.34 25.16
N GLU A 928 23.86 11.67 24.62
CA GLU A 928 23.44 11.30 23.27
C GLU A 928 23.74 12.35 22.20
N GLY A 929 24.27 13.52 22.58
CA GLY A 929 24.58 14.57 21.61
C GLY A 929 24.43 15.99 22.14
N THR A 930 24.72 16.94 21.24
CA THR A 930 24.58 18.38 21.50
C THR A 930 23.40 18.93 20.71
N VAL A 931 22.57 19.73 21.35
CA VAL A 931 21.38 20.35 20.76
C VAL A 931 21.68 21.82 20.46
N TYR A 932 21.53 22.21 19.20
CA TYR A 932 21.69 23.57 18.70
C TYR A 932 20.33 24.16 18.35
N ALA A 933 20.10 25.44 18.59
CA ALA A 933 19.00 26.16 17.93
C ALA A 933 19.34 26.38 16.45
N SER A 934 18.35 26.48 15.57
CA SER A 934 18.60 27.06 14.24
C SER A 934 18.92 28.55 14.34
N LEU A 935 19.58 29.12 13.33
CA LEU A 935 19.87 30.56 13.28
C LEU A 935 18.59 31.42 13.27
N ASP A 936 17.52 30.92 12.66
CA ASP A 936 16.20 31.57 12.70
C ASP A 936 15.47 31.39 14.05
N GLY A 937 16.04 30.58 14.95
CA GLY A 937 15.52 30.30 16.29
C GLY A 937 14.27 29.41 16.31
N LYS A 938 13.80 28.89 15.17
CA LYS A 938 12.51 28.16 15.06
C LYS A 938 12.65 26.64 15.01
N ARG A 939 13.87 26.09 14.99
CA ARG A 939 14.17 24.66 15.04
C ARG A 939 15.23 24.37 16.09
N ALA A 940 15.32 23.11 16.46
CA ALA A 940 16.44 22.56 17.21
C ALA A 940 17.07 21.39 16.42
N TYR A 941 18.38 21.32 16.46
CA TYR A 941 19.21 20.31 15.82
C TYR A 941 19.94 19.52 16.90
N LYS A 942 19.57 18.27 17.16
CA LYS A 942 20.34 17.35 18.02
C LYS A 942 21.34 16.62 17.13
N ASP A 943 22.61 16.97 17.26
CA ASP A 943 23.73 16.31 16.59
C ASP A 943 24.04 15.00 17.32
N LEU A 944 23.73 13.89 16.65
CA LEU A 944 23.89 12.53 17.15
C LEU A 944 25.26 11.92 16.79
N GLY A 945 26.13 12.69 16.13
CA GLY A 945 27.51 12.30 15.83
C GLY A 945 27.74 11.73 14.42
N PRO A 946 28.98 11.29 14.13
CA PRO A 946 29.34 10.68 12.85
C PRO A 946 28.56 9.40 12.58
N THR A 947 28.24 9.11 11.32
CA THR A 947 27.56 7.89 10.90
C THR A 947 28.07 7.40 9.55
N THR A 948 28.14 6.08 9.38
CA THR A 948 28.46 5.40 8.11
C THR A 948 27.21 4.94 7.34
N ARG A 949 26.02 5.22 7.90
CA ARG A 949 24.72 4.81 7.34
C ARG A 949 24.42 5.60 6.06
N ALA A 950 23.89 4.94 5.04
CA ALA A 950 23.47 5.62 3.81
C ALA A 950 22.21 6.48 4.06
N PRO A 951 22.01 7.59 3.33
CA PRO A 951 20.78 8.37 3.41
C PRO A 951 19.61 7.61 2.75
N ASP A 952 19.03 6.64 3.46
CA ASP A 952 17.81 5.93 3.07
C ASP A 952 16.61 6.30 3.96
N GLY A 953 15.41 5.89 3.57
CA GLY A 953 14.15 6.29 4.21
C GLY A 953 13.94 5.75 5.62
N GLU A 954 14.79 4.85 6.12
CA GLU A 954 14.62 4.19 7.42
C GLU A 954 14.96 5.09 8.62
N ILE A 955 15.71 6.16 8.40
CA ILE A 955 16.22 7.02 9.47
C ILE A 955 15.09 7.83 10.15
N ASN A 956 13.96 8.04 9.47
CA ASN A 956 12.79 8.73 10.02
C ASN A 956 11.84 7.82 10.82
N ASN A 957 12.10 6.51 10.89
CA ASN A 957 11.25 5.54 11.58
C ASN A 957 11.71 5.19 13.01
N SER A 958 12.66 5.95 13.58
CA SER A 958 13.08 5.75 14.97
C SER A 958 12.04 6.29 15.97
N SER A 959 11.95 5.66 17.15
CA SER A 959 10.92 5.93 18.16
C SER A 959 10.86 7.40 18.61
N ASP A 960 12.03 8.04 18.73
CA ASP A 960 12.19 9.48 19.00
C ASP A 960 11.47 10.36 17.96
N VAL A 961 11.69 10.13 16.67
CA VAL A 961 11.02 10.86 15.57
C VAL A 961 9.53 10.56 15.53
N LEU A 962 9.16 9.30 15.70
CA LEU A 962 7.80 8.81 15.61
C LEU A 962 6.91 9.43 16.71
N PHE A 963 7.36 9.47 17.96
CA PHE A 963 6.57 10.03 19.05
C PHE A 963 6.59 11.54 19.10
N LEU A 964 7.69 12.19 18.73
CA LEU A 964 7.70 13.63 18.53
C LEU A 964 6.67 14.05 17.48
N ASN A 965 6.61 13.36 16.34
CA ASN A 965 5.60 13.60 15.31
C ASN A 965 4.18 13.23 15.79
N LYS A 966 4.02 12.12 16.51
CA LYS A 966 2.71 11.72 17.05
C LYS A 966 2.15 12.70 18.08
N TYR A 967 3.01 13.31 18.90
CA TYR A 967 2.58 14.25 19.93
C TYR A 967 2.37 15.67 19.39
N TYR A 968 3.28 16.16 18.53
CA TYR A 968 3.32 17.54 18.03
C TYR A 968 2.80 17.74 16.60
N GLY A 969 2.53 16.66 15.87
CA GLY A 969 2.05 16.66 14.48
C GLY A 969 3.11 16.19 13.48
N ASP A 970 2.65 15.61 12.36
CA ASP A 970 3.52 15.08 11.31
C ASP A 970 4.47 16.17 10.77
N GLY A 971 5.76 15.82 10.67
CA GLY A 971 6.81 16.73 10.22
C GLY A 971 7.39 17.65 11.30
N PHE A 972 6.99 17.48 12.57
CA PHE A 972 7.62 18.17 13.70
C PHE A 972 9.09 17.75 13.91
N ALA A 973 9.41 16.47 13.72
CA ALA A 973 10.74 15.89 13.84
C ALA A 973 11.08 15.00 12.63
N ARG A 974 12.37 14.94 12.27
CA ARG A 974 12.93 14.04 11.25
C ARG A 974 14.42 13.86 11.49
N LYS A 975 15.01 12.78 10.99
CA LYS A 975 16.46 12.60 10.97
C LYS A 975 17.04 12.88 9.59
N VAL A 976 18.27 13.39 9.58
CA VAL A 976 18.99 13.80 8.37
C VAL A 976 20.44 13.39 8.51
N ILE A 977 20.99 12.78 7.46
CA ILE A 977 22.43 12.59 7.33
C ILE A 977 22.97 13.69 6.42
N GLU A 978 23.92 14.45 6.93
CA GLU A 978 24.63 15.50 6.20
C GLU A 978 26.11 15.45 6.58
N ASP A 979 27.01 15.47 5.58
CA ASP A 979 28.46 15.41 5.77
C ASP A 979 28.94 14.23 6.65
N GLY A 980 28.27 13.07 6.54
CA GLY A 980 28.60 11.88 7.33
C GLY A 980 28.25 12.00 8.82
N ARG A 981 27.37 12.93 9.20
CA ARG A 981 26.84 13.09 10.56
C ARG A 981 25.33 12.95 10.57
N LEU A 982 24.79 12.36 11.63
CA LEU A 982 23.37 12.18 11.84
C LEU A 982 22.82 13.30 12.73
N TYR A 983 21.78 13.98 12.25
CA TYR A 983 21.06 15.00 12.99
C TYR A 983 19.61 14.61 13.19
N LEU A 984 19.07 14.79 14.40
CA LEU A 984 17.64 14.88 14.64
C LEU A 984 17.21 16.36 14.54
N VAL A 985 16.44 16.66 13.51
CA VAL A 985 15.88 17.99 13.23
C VAL A 985 14.47 18.04 13.81
N MET A 986 14.20 18.96 14.72
CA MET A 986 12.89 19.08 15.38
C MET A 986 12.41 20.53 15.52
N GLY A 987 11.11 20.72 15.71
CA GLY A 987 10.55 22.00 16.10
C GLY A 987 11.10 22.43 17.47
N ARG A 988 11.46 23.71 17.60
CA ARG A 988 11.93 24.23 18.90
C ARG A 988 10.74 24.37 19.85
N ILE A 989 10.91 23.86 21.06
CA ILE A 989 9.97 24.04 22.17
C ILE A 989 10.59 25.04 23.13
N ASP A 990 9.90 26.15 23.36
CA ASP A 990 10.32 27.14 24.35
C ASP A 990 9.89 26.69 25.74
N GLY A 991 10.82 26.68 26.69
CA GLY A 991 10.53 26.32 28.08
C GLY A 991 11.81 26.11 28.89
N VAL A 992 11.61 25.76 30.16
CA VAL A 992 12.67 25.36 31.09
C VAL A 992 12.46 23.90 31.45
N ASP A 993 13.52 23.12 31.40
CA ASP A 993 13.54 21.73 31.87
C ASP A 993 13.06 21.67 33.34
N LEU A 994 12.06 20.81 33.62
CA LEU A 994 11.49 20.66 34.97
C LEU A 994 12.53 20.22 36.02
N ALA A 995 13.60 19.51 35.63
CA ALA A 995 14.69 19.14 36.53
C ALA A 995 15.52 20.35 36.97
N HIS A 996 15.50 21.45 36.20
CA HIS A 996 16.21 22.69 36.50
C HIS A 996 15.32 23.77 37.15
N ILE A 997 14.04 23.49 37.37
CA ILE A 997 13.14 24.42 38.06
C ILE A 997 13.27 24.23 39.57
N ALA A 998 13.52 25.32 40.30
CA ALA A 998 13.59 25.27 41.75
C ALA A 998 12.20 25.06 42.38
N ARG A 999 12.18 24.56 43.62
CA ARG A 999 10.91 24.40 44.35
C ARG A 999 10.23 25.76 44.49
N LYS A 1000 8.90 25.79 44.26
CA LYS A 1000 8.01 26.97 44.30
C LYS A 1000 8.09 27.93 43.10
N ASP A 1001 8.93 27.66 42.11
CA ASP A 1001 9.00 28.51 40.90
C ASP A 1001 7.91 28.18 39.86
N LEU A 1002 7.21 27.05 40.03
CA LEU A 1002 6.02 26.73 39.25
C LEU A 1002 4.77 27.41 39.83
N PRO A 1003 3.93 28.04 38.99
CA PRO A 1003 2.74 28.72 39.49
C PRO A 1003 1.68 27.71 40.00
N PRO A 1004 0.76 28.10 40.89
CA PRO A 1004 -0.20 27.18 41.52
C PRO A 1004 -1.11 26.46 40.52
N ASP A 1005 -1.42 27.10 39.38
CA ASP A 1005 -2.19 26.52 38.27
C ASP A 1005 -1.41 25.43 37.51
N ALA A 1006 -0.10 25.31 37.71
CA ALA A 1006 0.72 24.25 37.14
C ALA A 1006 0.49 22.87 37.80
N LYS A 1007 -0.28 22.79 38.88
CA LYS A 1007 -0.44 21.57 39.69
C LYS A 1007 -0.92 20.34 38.92
N THR A 1008 -1.78 20.53 37.93
CA THR A 1008 -2.32 19.44 37.11
C THR A 1008 -1.57 19.23 35.81
N LEU A 1009 -0.75 20.20 35.36
CA LEU A 1009 -0.20 20.23 34.01
C LEU A 1009 0.59 18.98 33.63
N LEU A 1010 1.41 18.42 34.54
CA LEU A 1010 2.15 17.21 34.21
C LEU A 1010 1.22 15.98 34.10
N ALA A 1011 0.20 15.89 34.96
CA ALA A 1011 -0.79 14.83 34.89
C ALA A 1011 -1.64 14.93 33.60
N ASP A 1012 -2.01 16.15 33.21
CA ASP A 1012 -2.74 16.45 31.98
C ASP A 1012 -1.89 16.13 30.74
N THR A 1013 -0.60 16.48 30.76
CA THR A 1013 0.36 16.13 29.70
C THR A 1013 0.52 14.62 29.56
N LEU A 1014 0.67 13.88 30.66
CA LEU A 1014 0.75 12.42 30.64
C LEU A 1014 -0.56 11.79 30.14
N ALA A 1015 -1.71 12.34 30.51
CA ALA A 1015 -3.00 11.88 30.01
C ALA A 1015 -3.17 12.13 28.50
N ASP A 1016 -2.70 13.28 27.97
CA ASP A 1016 -2.69 13.57 26.53
C ASP A 1016 -1.76 12.61 25.78
N MET A 1017 -0.59 12.30 26.34
CA MET A 1017 0.32 11.29 25.79
C MET A 1017 -0.34 9.91 25.73
N GLU A 1018 -0.96 9.46 26.82
CA GLU A 1018 -1.66 8.17 26.89
C GLU A 1018 -2.83 8.11 25.90
N ALA A 1019 -3.61 9.20 25.77
CA ALA A 1019 -4.72 9.31 24.82
C ALA A 1019 -4.23 9.22 23.36
N LYS A 1020 -3.02 9.71 23.09
CA LYS A 1020 -2.33 9.56 21.80
C LYS A 1020 -1.58 8.23 21.68
N GLY A 1021 -1.68 7.33 22.66
CA GLY A 1021 -0.99 6.05 22.66
C GLY A 1021 0.54 6.21 22.68
N ILE A 1022 1.06 7.11 23.51
CA ILE A 1022 2.48 7.39 23.73
C ILE A 1022 2.81 7.01 25.18
N PHE A 1023 3.69 6.03 25.34
CA PHE A 1023 4.12 5.52 26.64
C PHE A 1023 5.64 5.57 26.69
N MET A 1024 6.18 6.69 27.19
CA MET A 1024 7.62 6.89 27.30
C MET A 1024 8.25 5.88 28.27
N GLU A 1025 9.41 5.36 27.89
CA GLU A 1025 10.18 4.45 28.72
C GLU A 1025 10.83 5.17 29.90
N ASP A 1026 11.37 6.37 29.63
CA ASP A 1026 12.07 7.18 30.64
C ASP A 1026 11.23 8.39 31.12
N LEU A 1027 10.35 8.14 32.09
CA LEU A 1027 9.54 9.19 32.74
C LEU A 1027 10.33 9.89 33.86
N GLN A 1028 11.18 10.85 33.49
CA GLN A 1028 11.98 11.69 34.39
C GLN A 1028 11.70 13.18 34.16
N LEU A 1029 11.85 14.02 35.20
CA LEU A 1029 11.60 15.47 35.09
C LEU A 1029 12.39 16.13 33.94
N LYS A 1030 13.63 15.67 33.69
CA LYS A 1030 14.51 16.19 32.64
C LYS A 1030 13.96 16.07 31.21
N ASN A 1031 13.03 15.15 31.00
CA ASN A 1031 12.42 14.88 29.69
C ASN A 1031 11.15 15.72 29.45
N PHE A 1032 10.83 16.64 30.37
CA PHE A 1032 9.68 17.54 30.31
C PHE A 1032 10.14 18.99 30.50
N MET A 1033 9.56 19.90 29.71
CA MET A 1033 9.84 21.32 29.78
C MET A 1033 8.57 22.10 30.12
N TYR A 1034 8.65 23.00 31.10
CA TYR A 1034 7.59 23.95 31.39
C TYR A 1034 7.75 25.22 30.55
N SER A 1035 6.73 25.54 29.76
CA SER A 1035 6.61 26.81 29.06
C SER A 1035 5.75 27.76 29.89
N ALA A 1036 6.37 28.77 30.49
CA ALA A 1036 5.66 29.83 31.18
C ALA A 1036 4.76 30.63 30.21
N LYS A 1037 5.18 30.75 28.95
CA LYS A 1037 4.45 31.43 27.89
C LYS A 1037 3.14 30.73 27.54
N ASP A 1038 3.18 29.40 27.41
CA ASP A 1038 2.02 28.61 27.01
C ASP A 1038 1.26 28.04 28.21
N LYS A 1039 1.79 28.24 29.41
CA LYS A 1039 1.32 27.63 30.67
C LYS A 1039 1.11 26.12 30.51
N LYS A 1040 2.07 25.46 29.86
CA LYS A 1040 1.98 24.04 29.49
C LYS A 1040 3.30 23.31 29.76
N ILE A 1041 3.21 22.02 30.07
CA ILE A 1041 4.36 21.12 30.13
C ILE A 1041 4.44 20.31 28.84
N TYR A 1042 5.62 20.33 28.22
CA TYR A 1042 5.94 19.70 26.95
C TYR A 1042 6.89 18.52 27.16
N PRO A 1043 6.56 17.31 26.70
CA PRO A 1043 7.53 16.21 26.62
C PRO A 1043 8.50 16.45 25.47
N VAL A 1044 9.81 16.30 25.68
CA VAL A 1044 10.83 16.69 24.68
C VAL A 1044 11.76 15.56 24.24
N ASP A 1045 12.03 14.59 25.09
CA ASP A 1045 12.91 13.44 24.78
C ASP A 1045 12.10 12.14 24.77
N MET A 1046 11.25 11.99 23.76
CA MET A 1046 10.24 10.93 23.70
C MET A 1046 10.78 9.68 23.01
N ALA A 1047 11.49 8.84 23.75
CA ALA A 1047 11.80 7.47 23.35
C ALA A 1047 10.94 6.45 24.13
N GLY A 1048 10.62 5.34 23.49
CA GLY A 1048 9.86 4.25 24.13
C GLY A 1048 9.19 3.31 23.13
N LEU A 1049 8.15 2.62 23.59
CA LEU A 1049 7.38 1.66 22.79
C LEU A 1049 6.00 2.22 22.40
N PRO A 1050 5.48 1.87 21.21
CA PRO A 1050 4.11 2.21 20.80
C PRO A 1050 3.07 1.80 21.85
N GLY A 1051 2.08 2.65 22.09
CA GLY A 1051 1.11 2.43 23.16
C GLY A 1051 0.23 1.19 23.02
N ASP A 1052 0.05 0.69 21.81
CA ASP A 1052 -0.55 -0.62 21.52
C ASP A 1052 0.28 -1.77 22.11
N ILE A 1053 1.61 -1.69 22.09
CA ILE A 1053 2.51 -2.70 22.69
C ILE A 1053 2.47 -2.60 24.22
N VAL A 1054 2.60 -1.38 24.77
CA VAL A 1054 2.59 -1.16 26.23
C VAL A 1054 1.24 -1.55 26.86
N LEU A 1055 0.12 -1.33 26.17
CA LEU A 1055 -1.21 -1.71 26.64
C LEU A 1055 -1.50 -3.22 26.49
N MET A 1056 -0.79 -3.94 25.62
CA MET A 1056 -0.92 -5.39 25.40
C MET A 1056 -0.03 -6.24 26.32
N MET A 1057 1.00 -5.65 26.94
CA MET A 1057 1.92 -6.32 27.86
C MET A 1057 1.71 -5.81 29.29
N PRO A 1058 1.02 -6.57 30.17
CA PRO A 1058 0.69 -6.12 31.54
C PRO A 1058 1.91 -5.69 32.36
N VAL A 1059 3.08 -6.29 32.11
CA VAL A 1059 4.33 -5.92 32.80
C VAL A 1059 4.83 -4.54 32.39
N MET A 1060 4.79 -4.21 31.10
CA MET A 1060 5.20 -2.90 30.60
C MET A 1060 4.25 -1.80 31.07
N LEU A 1061 2.94 -2.08 31.05
CA LEU A 1061 1.95 -1.17 31.61
C LEU A 1061 2.15 -0.92 33.11
N ASN A 1062 2.49 -1.97 33.87
CA ASN A 1062 2.79 -1.84 35.30
C ASN A 1062 4.08 -1.04 35.55
N MET A 1063 5.16 -1.29 34.78
CA MET A 1063 6.41 -0.53 34.87
C MET A 1063 6.18 0.96 34.55
N TYR A 1064 5.49 1.24 33.44
CA TYR A 1064 5.08 2.59 33.06
C TYR A 1064 4.21 3.25 34.13
N THR A 1065 3.27 2.53 34.73
CA THR A 1065 2.41 3.06 35.80
C THR A 1065 3.23 3.40 37.05
N MET A 1066 4.22 2.58 37.40
CA MET A 1066 5.12 2.81 38.53
C MET A 1066 6.02 4.02 38.30
N THR A 1067 6.62 4.16 37.12
CA THR A 1067 7.46 5.32 36.76
C THR A 1067 6.63 6.59 36.63
N LYS A 1068 5.41 6.51 36.09
CA LYS A 1068 4.42 7.61 36.08
C LYS A 1068 4.10 8.11 37.49
N GLN A 1069 3.82 7.19 38.43
CA GLN A 1069 3.55 7.58 39.82
C GLN A 1069 4.78 8.21 40.50
N LYS A 1070 5.98 7.72 40.20
CA LYS A 1070 7.23 8.31 40.72
C LYS A 1070 7.43 9.72 40.17
N LEU A 1071 7.28 9.92 38.87
CA LEU A 1071 7.39 11.22 38.21
C LEU A 1071 6.38 12.24 38.78
N LEU A 1072 5.11 11.83 38.95
CA LEU A 1072 4.08 12.69 39.54
C LEU A 1072 4.40 13.07 41.00
N LYS A 1073 4.99 12.16 41.79
CA LYS A 1073 5.46 12.47 43.15
C LYS A 1073 6.62 13.46 43.12
N ASP A 1074 7.58 13.29 42.21
CA ASP A 1074 8.72 14.18 42.09
C ASP A 1074 8.32 15.57 41.61
N TYR A 1075 7.36 15.66 40.69
CA TYR A 1075 6.74 16.92 40.27
C TYR A 1075 5.97 17.60 41.41
N ALA A 1076 5.22 16.85 42.22
CA ALA A 1076 4.53 17.41 43.38
C ALA A 1076 5.49 18.03 44.41
N LYS A 1077 6.73 17.54 44.52
CA LYS A 1077 7.77 18.16 45.38
C LYS A 1077 8.24 19.52 44.87
N LEU A 1078 8.14 19.80 43.57
CA LEU A 1078 8.43 21.13 43.01
C LEU A 1078 7.35 22.15 43.40
N LEU A 1079 6.13 21.68 43.67
CA LEU A 1079 4.97 22.50 44.04
C LEU A 1079 4.71 22.59 45.55
N ALA A 1080 5.34 21.72 46.35
CA ALA A 1080 5.14 21.68 47.80
C ALA A 1080 5.84 22.84 48.52
N THR A 1081 5.12 23.51 49.42
CA THR A 1081 5.73 24.35 50.46
C THR A 1081 6.45 23.44 51.45
N ALA A 1082 7.70 23.77 51.81
CA ALA A 1082 8.44 23.08 52.86
C ALA A 1082 7.59 22.99 54.15
N PRO A 1083 7.72 21.91 54.95
CA PRO A 1083 7.04 21.80 56.23
C PRO A 1083 7.37 22.97 57.15
#